data_AF-A0A1F8R6V2-F1
#
_entry.id   AF-A0A1F8R6V2-F1
#
_cell.length_a   1.000
_cell.length_b   1.000
_cell.length_c   1.000
_cell.angle_alpha   90.00
_cell.angle_beta   90.00
_cell.angle_gamma   90.00
#
_symmetry.space_group_name_H-M   'P 1'
#
loop_
_entity.id
_entity.type
_entity.pdbx_description
1 polymer ?
#
loop_
_entity_poly.entity_id
_entity_poly.type
_entity_poly.pdbx_seq_one_letter_code
_entity_poly.pdbx_strand_id
1 'polypeptide(L)'
;MASRFLSGESGQALVLVLTMLVLGSLVIIPVLGHVGTALKTGAVYEVKTEKLYAADAGVEDAIWQIKYGGIQAVFGGEASYAYDFSTNGTYQLDDPVNGLTANVTIQNVWIPSNVDPPADPDYAMSIIESNKLMVSGGAAATPGEDSYKIIITFYPDAGENDDLLLESLGVWLPYGFSYLDGSSDLEKLDIWEPAYSDPTVTNHAGGQAVVWEFASANLTYFPGVNINDNPQYAEIEFEYTANVSGAKPTCISWVTTSGAVSDILNVTWDIDTRIYKITSTAADTEIEAYGSRNELRNMNNAISGDYKAIGNSLMQDNYSPYDRRDTLLAESTTTVSDIPVNADVLKAYLYWSGWFSSGYTTAISPWPDTCGNFNNWTNTAPNTVWQISSGQFRGHYTGSDANARYLTMKDSMDLSGYASGSVLLEWDQSEGGTLESTDGLQFELSSNNGTSWGGLITAFMDDTSAEYYHYTIPDAYLTGLFKMRFYLADMSGSSEYAYIDDFAVAQITGTADTSVIFKMDGTQVYLDGNGDPQQGAQPITASSASVIGNKNRGNYSYASFLDVTKLVREYSEEGDHEQPTGNADYTVGSVSADTGEYWSYAGWSLIIVYYSPETAGHQLYLYDTFAFSGGNEDLDFDFDGEPGGTITDFLVPEPIPGETNAARLTVFVGEGDEQYSGDYLKFNGTNLSDGFSTSNVWNGQSIGMSEDGVDVDTFYVTWASGLLTSGDTTAQLNLPTGTDNWNLIYIILSLRSETHTGGTTHYFIRSS
;
A
#
# COMPACT_ATOMS: atom_id res chain seq x y z
N MET A 1 -24.07 -83.42 -67.74
CA MET A 1 -23.65 -82.02 -67.56
C MET A 1 -22.40 -82.06 -66.69
N ALA A 2 -21.30 -81.43 -67.11
CA ALA A 2 -19.94 -81.47 -66.52
C ALA A 2 -19.03 -82.65 -66.93
N SER A 3 -18.48 -82.61 -68.16
CA SER A 3 -17.13 -83.15 -68.45
C SER A 3 -16.62 -82.62 -69.80
N ARG A 4 -15.80 -81.56 -69.78
CA ARG A 4 -14.82 -81.17 -70.82
C ARG A 4 -14.40 -79.72 -70.60
N PHE A 5 -13.18 -79.48 -70.10
CA PHE A 5 -12.29 -78.35 -70.42
C PHE A 5 -10.95 -78.58 -69.71
N LEU A 6 -10.08 -79.40 -70.30
CA LEU A 6 -8.66 -79.53 -69.93
C LEU A 6 -7.86 -79.77 -71.21
N SER A 7 -7.45 -78.69 -71.88
CA SER A 7 -6.40 -78.73 -72.90
C SER A 7 -5.84 -77.33 -73.14
N GLY A 8 -4.56 -77.12 -72.81
CA GLY A 8 -3.77 -76.00 -73.35
C GLY A 8 -3.21 -74.98 -72.35
N GLU A 9 -2.84 -75.35 -71.12
CA GLU A 9 -2.03 -74.45 -70.28
C GLU A 9 -0.55 -74.74 -70.54
N SER A 10 0.08 -73.82 -71.28
CA SER A 10 1.51 -73.81 -71.55
C SER A 10 2.32 -73.71 -70.25
N GLY A 11 3.50 -74.34 -70.20
CA GLY A 11 4.40 -74.32 -69.04
C GLY A 11 4.95 -72.94 -68.61
N GLN A 12 4.36 -71.83 -69.09
CA GLN A 12 4.67 -70.46 -68.70
C GLN A 12 4.14 -70.10 -67.30
N ALA A 13 3.03 -70.71 -66.85
CA ALA A 13 2.47 -70.42 -65.52
C ALA A 13 3.46 -70.78 -64.39
N LEU A 14 4.16 -71.90 -64.50
CA LEU A 14 5.16 -72.33 -63.50
C LEU A 14 6.36 -71.36 -63.45
N VAL A 15 6.81 -70.87 -64.60
CA VAL A 15 7.92 -69.91 -64.69
C VAL A 15 7.51 -68.55 -64.10
N LEU A 16 6.29 -68.10 -64.36
CA LEU A 16 5.75 -66.87 -63.76
C LEU A 16 5.61 -66.99 -62.24
N VAL A 17 5.15 -68.14 -61.73
CA VAL A 17 5.05 -68.40 -60.28
C VAL A 17 6.43 -68.42 -59.63
N LEU A 18 7.43 -69.07 -60.24
CA LEU A 18 8.81 -69.06 -59.74
C LEU A 18 9.43 -67.66 -59.75
N THR A 19 9.19 -66.88 -60.80
CA THR A 19 9.69 -65.50 -60.92
C THR A 19 9.03 -64.60 -59.86
N MET A 20 7.72 -64.73 -59.63
CA MET A 20 7.02 -64.02 -58.56
C MET A 20 7.47 -64.46 -57.16
N LEU A 21 7.80 -65.75 -56.97
CA LEU A 21 8.33 -66.24 -55.70
C LEU A 21 9.72 -65.65 -55.41
N VAL A 22 10.59 -65.58 -56.43
CA VAL A 22 11.92 -64.97 -56.34
C VAL A 22 11.80 -63.46 -56.10
N LEU A 23 10.97 -62.74 -56.87
CA LEU A 23 10.69 -61.32 -56.65
C LEU A 23 10.09 -61.06 -55.27
N GLY A 24 9.13 -61.88 -54.84
CA GLY A 24 8.55 -61.81 -53.50
C GLY A 24 9.60 -61.99 -52.42
N SER A 25 10.50 -62.98 -52.54
CA SER A 25 11.58 -63.20 -51.57
C SER A 25 12.60 -62.04 -51.54
N LEU A 26 12.89 -61.44 -52.70
CA LEU A 26 13.80 -60.29 -52.84
C LEU A 26 13.20 -59.00 -52.25
N VAL A 27 11.87 -58.84 -52.24
CA VAL A 27 11.20 -57.64 -51.73
C VAL A 27 10.80 -57.79 -50.25
N ILE A 28 10.32 -58.96 -49.84
CA ILE A 28 9.80 -59.18 -48.46
C ILE A 28 10.92 -59.02 -47.43
N ILE A 29 12.13 -59.54 -47.68
CA ILE A 29 13.23 -59.48 -46.70
C ILE A 29 13.65 -58.02 -46.42
N PRO A 30 13.94 -57.17 -47.42
CA PRO A 30 14.21 -55.75 -47.19
C PRO A 30 13.04 -55.00 -46.54
N VAL A 31 11.79 -55.27 -46.95
CA VAL A 31 10.60 -54.62 -46.37
C VAL A 31 10.45 -54.96 -44.89
N LEU A 32 10.61 -56.24 -44.50
CA LEU A 32 10.61 -56.64 -43.09
C LEU A 32 11.78 -56.02 -42.32
N GLY A 33 12.95 -55.86 -42.94
CA GLY A 33 14.08 -55.14 -42.38
C GLY A 33 13.78 -53.66 -42.12
N HIS A 34 13.11 -52.98 -43.07
CA HIS A 34 12.66 -51.60 -42.91
C HIS A 34 11.59 -51.47 -41.84
N VAL A 35 10.61 -52.38 -41.77
CA VAL A 35 9.60 -52.42 -40.71
C VAL A 35 10.25 -52.61 -39.34
N GLY A 36 11.21 -53.54 -39.22
CA GLY A 36 11.96 -53.75 -37.97
C GLY A 36 12.77 -52.52 -37.54
N THR A 37 13.37 -51.80 -38.49
CA THR A 37 14.07 -50.54 -38.22
C THR A 37 13.09 -49.45 -37.79
N ALA A 38 11.98 -49.30 -38.51
CA ALA A 38 10.94 -48.32 -38.18
C ALA A 38 10.34 -48.55 -36.78
N LEU A 39 10.08 -49.80 -36.39
CA LEU A 39 9.60 -50.14 -35.05
C LEU A 39 10.62 -49.79 -33.95
N LYS A 40 11.91 -50.10 -34.17
CA LYS A 40 12.97 -49.74 -33.22
C LYS A 40 13.13 -48.23 -33.10
N THR A 41 13.14 -47.53 -34.22
CA THR A 41 13.22 -46.07 -34.24
C THR A 41 11.99 -45.45 -33.57
N GLY A 42 10.80 -45.99 -33.82
CA GLY A 42 9.55 -45.57 -33.17
C GLY A 42 9.63 -45.70 -31.65
N ALA A 43 10.07 -46.85 -31.12
CA ALA A 43 10.23 -47.06 -29.68
C ALA A 43 11.28 -46.10 -29.06
N VAL A 44 12.36 -45.78 -29.79
CA VAL A 44 13.36 -44.79 -29.31
C VAL A 44 12.75 -43.39 -29.24
N TYR A 45 11.95 -43.00 -30.23
CA TYR A 45 11.24 -41.71 -30.21
C TYR A 45 10.17 -41.64 -29.12
N GLU A 46 9.44 -42.74 -28.88
CA GLU A 46 8.45 -42.84 -27.81
C GLU A 46 9.10 -42.61 -26.45
N VAL A 47 10.16 -43.37 -26.13
CA VAL A 47 10.90 -43.23 -24.86
C VAL A 47 11.51 -41.83 -24.70
N LYS A 48 12.07 -41.24 -25.77
CA LYS A 48 12.61 -39.87 -25.71
C LYS A 48 11.52 -38.82 -25.48
N THR A 49 10.37 -39.01 -26.11
CA THR A 49 9.20 -38.14 -25.94
C THR A 49 8.64 -38.25 -24.52
N GLU A 50 8.53 -39.46 -23.97
CA GLU A 50 8.07 -39.68 -22.58
C GLU A 50 8.98 -38.99 -21.56
N LYS A 51 10.31 -39.10 -21.73
CA LYS A 51 11.31 -38.41 -20.91
C LYS A 51 11.21 -36.89 -21.02
N LEU A 52 11.03 -36.39 -22.25
CA LEU A 52 10.88 -34.96 -22.50
C LEU A 52 9.63 -34.42 -21.78
N TYR A 53 8.48 -35.09 -21.91
CA TYR A 53 7.26 -34.68 -21.22
C TYR A 53 7.37 -34.75 -19.70
N ALA A 54 8.09 -35.73 -19.17
CA ALA A 54 8.33 -35.81 -17.72
C ALA A 54 9.20 -34.65 -17.23
N ALA A 55 10.28 -34.32 -17.94
CA ALA A 55 11.11 -33.15 -17.61
C ALA A 55 10.32 -31.83 -17.75
N ASP A 56 9.51 -31.71 -18.80
CA ASP A 56 8.68 -30.53 -19.07
C ASP A 56 7.65 -30.28 -17.97
N ALA A 57 6.98 -31.35 -17.49
CA ALA A 57 6.08 -31.27 -16.35
C ALA A 57 6.78 -30.71 -15.08
N GLY A 58 8.06 -31.04 -14.86
CA GLY A 58 8.84 -30.47 -13.77
C GLY A 58 9.14 -28.97 -13.93
N VAL A 59 9.24 -28.49 -15.17
CA VAL A 59 9.36 -27.05 -15.45
C VAL A 59 8.03 -26.34 -15.18
N GLU A 60 6.92 -26.90 -15.66
CA GLU A 60 5.58 -26.34 -15.41
C GLU A 60 5.26 -26.25 -13.92
N ASP A 61 5.62 -27.28 -13.15
CA ASP A 61 5.47 -27.27 -11.70
C ASP A 61 6.37 -26.21 -11.05
N ALA A 62 7.65 -26.08 -11.44
CA ALA A 62 8.52 -25.02 -10.91
C ALA A 62 7.95 -23.62 -11.18
N ILE A 63 7.43 -23.39 -12.38
CA ILE A 63 6.77 -22.13 -12.73
C ILE A 63 5.55 -21.91 -11.84
N TRP A 64 4.78 -22.95 -11.55
CA TRP A 64 3.68 -22.90 -10.60
C TRP A 64 4.18 -22.52 -9.20
N GLN A 65 5.23 -23.15 -8.68
CA GLN A 65 5.82 -22.83 -7.37
C GLN A 65 6.30 -21.36 -7.29
N ILE A 66 6.92 -20.86 -8.37
CA ILE A 66 7.38 -19.47 -8.47
C ILE A 66 6.19 -18.51 -8.47
N LYS A 67 5.12 -18.81 -9.23
CA LYS A 67 3.93 -17.96 -9.33
C LYS A 67 3.14 -17.87 -8.04
N TYR A 68 2.97 -19.00 -7.36
CA TYR A 68 1.98 -19.17 -6.29
C TYR A 68 2.62 -19.28 -4.90
N GLY A 69 3.81 -18.69 -4.71
CA GLY A 69 4.44 -18.55 -3.38
C GLY A 69 4.99 -19.85 -2.79
N GLY A 70 4.86 -21.00 -3.46
CA GLY A 70 5.40 -22.27 -3.01
C GLY A 70 6.94 -22.33 -2.97
N ILE A 71 7.61 -21.34 -3.57
CA ILE A 71 9.06 -21.18 -3.52
C ILE A 71 9.61 -21.14 -2.07
N GLN A 72 8.86 -20.59 -1.10
CA GLN A 72 9.30 -20.55 0.29
C GLN A 72 9.54 -21.96 0.88
N ALA A 73 8.68 -22.92 0.53
CA ALA A 73 8.83 -24.31 0.94
C ALA A 73 10.03 -24.96 0.26
N VAL A 74 10.29 -24.62 -1.01
CA VAL A 74 11.42 -25.13 -1.80
C VAL A 74 12.77 -24.67 -1.24
N PHE A 75 12.84 -23.48 -0.65
CA PHE A 75 14.06 -22.93 -0.04
C PHE A 75 14.18 -23.16 1.49
N GLY A 76 13.18 -23.78 2.14
CA GLY A 76 13.29 -24.25 3.53
C GLY A 76 12.93 -23.23 4.63
N GLY A 77 12.18 -22.17 4.30
CA GLY A 77 11.61 -21.23 5.28
C GLY A 77 12.43 -19.97 5.60
N GLU A 78 11.68 -18.91 5.94
CA GLU A 78 12.00 -17.47 6.16
C GLU A 78 12.62 -16.66 5.00
N ALA A 79 12.28 -15.36 5.00
CA ALA A 79 12.09 -14.46 3.86
C ALA A 79 13.33 -14.10 2.98
N SER A 80 14.53 -14.63 3.27
CA SER A 80 15.77 -14.16 2.61
C SER A 80 16.01 -14.71 1.20
N TYR A 81 15.22 -15.69 0.72
CA TYR A 81 15.40 -16.27 -0.62
C TYR A 81 15.21 -15.23 -1.75
N ALA A 82 14.46 -14.16 -1.46
CA ALA A 82 14.25 -13.02 -2.33
C ALA A 82 15.56 -12.38 -2.82
N TYR A 83 16.57 -12.40 -1.95
CA TYR A 83 17.86 -11.74 -2.14
C TYR A 83 19.04 -12.73 -2.13
N ASP A 84 18.76 -14.03 -2.05
CA ASP A 84 19.75 -15.09 -2.15
C ASP A 84 19.91 -15.58 -3.59
N PHE A 85 20.97 -15.11 -4.23
CA PHE A 85 21.33 -15.50 -5.60
C PHE A 85 22.24 -16.76 -5.67
N SER A 86 22.55 -17.35 -4.51
CA SER A 86 23.56 -18.40 -4.36
C SER A 86 22.99 -19.78 -4.06
N THR A 87 21.85 -19.84 -3.38
CA THR A 87 21.21 -21.10 -2.99
C THR A 87 20.36 -21.68 -4.12
N ASN A 88 20.38 -23.02 -4.21
CA ASN A 88 19.51 -23.78 -5.10
C ASN A 88 18.45 -24.50 -4.27
N GLY A 89 17.18 -24.28 -4.60
CA GLY A 89 16.06 -25.03 -4.08
C GLY A 89 15.81 -26.28 -4.94
N THR A 90 15.73 -27.46 -4.34
CA THR A 90 15.59 -28.72 -5.08
C THR A 90 14.46 -29.59 -4.54
N TYR A 91 13.65 -30.17 -5.43
CA TYR A 91 12.59 -31.09 -5.06
C TYR A 91 12.30 -32.11 -6.18
N GLN A 92 11.44 -33.09 -5.88
CA GLN A 92 10.96 -34.08 -6.84
C GLN A 92 9.46 -33.92 -7.01
N LEU A 93 8.95 -34.14 -8.22
CA LEU A 93 7.50 -34.23 -8.41
C LEU A 93 6.96 -35.45 -7.68
N ASP A 94 5.91 -35.24 -6.88
CA ASP A 94 5.25 -36.30 -6.13
C ASP A 94 4.60 -37.34 -7.05
N ASP A 95 4.04 -36.89 -8.17
CA ASP A 95 3.39 -37.72 -9.17
C ASP A 95 4.29 -37.95 -10.40
N PRO A 96 4.76 -39.19 -10.65
CA PRO A 96 5.56 -39.50 -11.83
C PRO A 96 4.76 -39.33 -13.13
N VAL A 97 5.29 -38.56 -14.08
CA VAL A 97 4.71 -38.41 -15.43
C VAL A 97 5.33 -39.46 -16.33
N ASN A 98 4.49 -40.27 -17.00
CA ASN A 98 4.91 -41.42 -17.82
C ASN A 98 5.78 -42.43 -17.03
N GLY A 99 5.57 -42.55 -15.72
CA GLY A 99 6.36 -43.44 -14.85
C GLY A 99 7.78 -42.96 -14.58
N LEU A 100 8.11 -41.71 -14.91
CA LEU A 100 9.38 -41.06 -14.64
C LEU A 100 9.18 -39.92 -13.63
N THR A 101 10.03 -39.86 -12.61
CA THR A 101 10.07 -38.76 -11.66
C THR A 101 11.01 -37.67 -12.18
N ALA A 102 10.54 -36.43 -12.22
CA ALA A 102 11.36 -35.28 -12.55
C ALA A 102 12.03 -34.73 -11.27
N ASN A 103 13.33 -34.45 -11.36
CA ASN A 103 14.07 -33.72 -10.33
C ASN A 103 14.17 -32.27 -10.75
N VAL A 104 13.65 -31.37 -9.93
CA VAL A 104 13.53 -29.96 -10.23
C VAL A 104 14.47 -29.15 -9.34
N THR A 105 15.19 -28.21 -9.94
CA THR A 105 16.05 -27.25 -9.25
C THR A 105 15.66 -25.84 -9.65
N ILE A 106 15.43 -24.96 -8.67
CA ILE A 106 15.11 -23.55 -8.85
C ILE A 106 16.24 -22.72 -8.22
N GLN A 107 16.71 -21.69 -8.93
CA GLN A 107 17.73 -20.76 -8.45
C GLN A 107 17.33 -19.33 -8.81
N ASN A 108 17.39 -18.39 -7.87
CA ASN A 108 17.28 -16.96 -8.16
C ASN A 108 18.59 -16.47 -8.84
N VAL A 109 18.49 -15.89 -10.03
CA VAL A 109 19.66 -15.55 -10.86
C VAL A 109 19.98 -14.07 -10.70
N TRP A 110 21.25 -13.78 -10.40
CA TRP A 110 21.78 -12.43 -10.52
C TRP A 110 21.94 -12.05 -12.00
N ILE A 111 21.17 -11.06 -12.44
CA ILE A 111 21.08 -10.62 -13.84
C ILE A 111 22.06 -9.50 -14.22
N PRO A 112 22.40 -8.54 -13.34
CA PRO A 112 23.39 -7.52 -13.67
C PRO A 112 24.74 -8.14 -14.09
N SER A 113 25.20 -7.79 -15.29
CA SER A 113 26.33 -8.48 -15.92
C SER A 113 27.70 -7.84 -15.65
N ASN A 114 27.73 -6.58 -15.24
CA ASN A 114 28.96 -5.80 -15.02
C ASN A 114 29.25 -5.52 -13.53
N VAL A 115 28.49 -6.14 -12.62
CA VAL A 115 28.67 -6.03 -11.17
C VAL A 115 28.39 -7.37 -10.51
N ASP A 116 29.17 -7.72 -9.49
CA ASP A 116 28.99 -8.97 -8.74
C ASP A 116 27.74 -8.89 -7.85
N PRO A 117 27.05 -10.03 -7.59
CA PRO A 117 25.93 -10.05 -6.67
C PRO A 117 26.35 -9.63 -5.26
N PRO A 118 25.47 -8.95 -4.50
CA PRO A 118 25.68 -8.73 -3.08
C PRO A 118 25.98 -10.06 -2.36
N ALA A 119 27.00 -10.06 -1.50
CA ALA A 119 27.48 -11.29 -0.86
C ALA A 119 26.56 -11.83 0.24
N ASP A 120 25.63 -11.02 0.73
CA ASP A 120 24.74 -11.30 1.85
C ASP A 120 23.31 -10.86 1.49
N PRO A 121 22.30 -11.75 1.60
CA PRO A 121 20.90 -11.41 1.35
C PRO A 121 20.39 -10.22 2.17
N ASP A 122 20.80 -10.11 3.45
CA ASP A 122 20.39 -8.99 4.32
C ASP A 122 20.98 -7.67 3.80
N TYR A 123 22.20 -7.73 3.27
CA TYR A 123 22.86 -6.58 2.65
C TYR A 123 22.17 -6.17 1.35
N ALA A 124 21.81 -7.12 0.48
CA ALA A 124 21.00 -6.85 -0.70
C ALA A 124 19.64 -6.23 -0.35
N MET A 125 18.97 -6.73 0.69
CA MET A 125 17.72 -6.19 1.19
C MET A 125 17.88 -4.73 1.63
N SER A 126 18.95 -4.40 2.38
CA SER A 126 19.20 -3.03 2.85
C SER A 126 19.40 -2.00 1.73
N ILE A 127 20.00 -2.40 0.60
CA ILE A 127 20.17 -1.54 -0.58
C ILE A 127 18.80 -1.12 -1.11
N ILE A 128 17.92 -2.11 -1.23
CA ILE A 128 16.65 -2.01 -1.93
C ILE A 128 15.58 -1.34 -1.06
N GLU A 129 15.50 -1.72 0.21
CA GLU A 129 14.54 -1.18 1.18
C GLU A 129 14.88 0.26 1.61
N SER A 130 16.09 0.76 1.31
CA SER A 130 16.43 2.17 1.54
C SER A 130 15.50 3.12 0.78
N ASN A 131 14.93 2.68 -0.36
CA ASN A 131 14.13 3.47 -1.30
C ASN A 131 14.79 4.78 -1.78
N LYS A 132 16.06 5.01 -1.43
CA LYS A 132 16.77 6.25 -1.72
C LYS A 132 17.13 6.38 -3.20
N LEU A 133 17.49 5.25 -3.82
CA LEU A 133 17.72 5.14 -5.26
C LEU A 133 17.00 3.92 -5.82
N MET A 134 16.10 4.18 -6.75
CA MET A 134 15.28 3.19 -7.38
C MET A 134 15.52 3.19 -8.88
N VAL A 135 15.46 2.01 -9.48
CA VAL A 135 15.46 1.84 -10.92
C VAL A 135 14.33 0.88 -11.26
N SER A 136 13.52 1.26 -12.23
CA SER A 136 12.44 0.45 -12.78
C SER A 136 12.47 0.54 -14.29
N GLY A 137 11.79 -0.36 -14.99
CA GLY A 137 11.60 -0.19 -16.41
C GLY A 137 10.36 -0.88 -16.96
N GLY A 138 9.82 -0.29 -18.02
CA GLY A 138 8.60 -0.76 -18.67
C GLY A 138 8.67 -0.62 -20.19
N ALA A 139 8.05 -1.58 -20.89
CA ALA A 139 7.79 -1.43 -22.32
C ALA A 139 6.64 -0.44 -22.55
N ALA A 140 6.75 0.41 -23.57
CA ALA A 140 5.76 1.46 -23.83
C ALA A 140 4.32 0.92 -23.88
N ALA A 141 3.37 1.69 -23.33
CA ALA A 141 1.97 1.30 -23.22
C ALA A 141 1.31 1.13 -24.61
N THR A 142 1.71 1.95 -25.58
CA THR A 142 1.10 2.02 -26.92
C THR A 142 1.33 0.73 -27.71
N PRO A 143 0.26 0.04 -28.17
CA PRO A 143 0.41 -1.14 -29.02
C PRO A 143 1.13 -0.80 -30.35
N GLY A 144 2.29 -1.42 -30.58
CA GLY A 144 3.09 -1.25 -31.80
C GLY A 144 4.28 -0.30 -31.66
N GLU A 145 4.50 0.28 -30.48
CA GLU A 145 5.77 0.93 -30.14
C GLU A 145 6.70 -0.12 -29.53
N ASP A 146 7.75 -0.50 -30.27
CA ASP A 146 8.79 -1.41 -29.79
C ASP A 146 9.84 -0.62 -28.98
N SER A 147 9.40 0.15 -27.98
CA SER A 147 10.28 0.92 -27.09
C SER A 147 10.18 0.47 -25.63
N TYR A 148 11.29 0.63 -24.93
CA TYR A 148 11.44 0.32 -23.51
C TYR A 148 12.04 1.53 -22.79
N LYS A 149 11.48 1.82 -21.63
CA LYS A 149 11.83 2.97 -20.80
C LYS A 149 12.42 2.48 -19.49
N ILE A 150 13.55 3.04 -19.10
CA ILE A 150 14.17 2.88 -17.78
C ILE A 150 13.97 4.18 -17.02
N ILE A 151 13.45 4.08 -15.79
CA ILE A 151 13.24 5.21 -14.90
C ILE A 151 14.19 5.06 -13.72
N ILE A 152 14.93 6.11 -13.42
CA ILE A 152 15.78 6.21 -12.24
C ILE A 152 15.18 7.29 -11.34
N THR A 153 14.85 6.92 -10.11
CA THR A 153 14.30 7.83 -9.10
C THR A 153 15.27 7.95 -7.95
N PHE A 154 15.66 9.18 -7.60
CA PHE A 154 16.59 9.48 -6.51
C PHE A 154 15.96 10.47 -5.52
N TYR A 155 15.97 10.12 -4.23
CA TYR A 155 15.51 10.97 -3.13
C TYR A 155 16.74 11.55 -2.39
N PRO A 156 17.24 12.72 -2.80
CA PRO A 156 18.40 13.34 -2.14
C PRO A 156 18.06 13.84 -0.74
N ASP A 157 18.95 13.61 0.23
CA ASP A 157 18.89 14.33 1.49
C ASP A 157 19.31 15.80 1.32
N ALA A 158 19.07 16.61 2.36
CA ALA A 158 19.46 18.01 2.37
C ALA A 158 20.98 18.17 2.13
N GLY A 159 21.33 18.62 0.94
CA GLY A 159 22.72 18.84 0.51
C GLY A 159 23.27 17.79 -0.44
N GLU A 160 22.52 16.72 -0.76
CA GLU A 160 22.95 15.63 -1.65
C GLU A 160 22.42 15.75 -3.09
N ASN A 161 21.74 16.84 -3.44
CA ASN A 161 21.07 17.03 -4.74
C ASN A 161 22.00 16.90 -5.96
N ASP A 162 23.31 17.06 -5.78
CA ASP A 162 24.33 16.87 -6.83
C ASP A 162 25.42 15.85 -6.45
N ASP A 163 25.15 14.96 -5.50
CA ASP A 163 26.17 14.00 -5.02
C ASP A 163 26.10 12.61 -5.69
N LEU A 164 24.99 12.29 -6.37
CA LEU A 164 24.80 10.99 -7.03
C LEU A 164 25.51 10.93 -8.39
N LEU A 165 26.52 10.06 -8.51
CA LEU A 165 27.22 9.79 -9.77
C LEU A 165 26.89 8.38 -10.27
N LEU A 166 26.48 8.26 -11.52
CA LEU A 166 26.28 6.98 -12.19
C LEU A 166 27.57 6.52 -12.87
N GLU A 167 28.00 5.30 -12.58
CA GLU A 167 29.12 4.63 -13.27
C GLU A 167 28.62 3.82 -14.47
N SER A 168 27.47 3.16 -14.33
CA SER A 168 26.84 2.45 -15.45
C SER A 168 25.32 2.39 -15.31
N LEU A 169 24.66 2.21 -16.44
CA LEU A 169 23.25 1.86 -16.57
C LEU A 169 23.18 0.57 -17.39
N GLY A 170 22.41 -0.41 -16.95
CA GLY A 170 22.24 -1.65 -17.68
C GLY A 170 20.80 -2.11 -17.74
N VAL A 171 20.49 -2.91 -18.76
CA VAL A 171 19.22 -3.61 -18.91
C VAL A 171 19.44 -4.99 -19.50
N TRP A 172 18.70 -5.97 -19.01
CA TRP A 172 18.67 -7.32 -19.54
C TRP A 172 17.40 -7.55 -20.34
N LEU A 173 17.55 -7.88 -21.62
CA LEU A 173 16.48 -8.26 -22.52
C LEU A 173 16.37 -9.80 -22.58
N PRO A 174 15.19 -10.38 -22.37
CA PRO A 174 15.01 -11.83 -22.43
C PRO A 174 15.21 -12.37 -23.86
N TYR A 175 15.36 -13.69 -23.97
CA TYR A 175 15.46 -14.35 -25.26
C TYR A 175 14.28 -13.98 -26.17
N GLY A 176 14.59 -13.74 -27.45
CA GLY A 176 13.60 -13.34 -28.45
C GLY A 176 13.37 -11.84 -28.54
N PHE A 177 14.04 -11.07 -27.70
CA PHE A 177 14.16 -9.62 -27.82
C PHE A 177 15.61 -9.25 -28.13
N SER A 178 15.80 -8.18 -28.88
CA SER A 178 17.15 -7.67 -29.16
C SER A 178 17.18 -6.16 -29.22
N TYR A 179 18.21 -5.57 -28.63
CA TYR A 179 18.46 -4.14 -28.63
C TYR A 179 18.59 -3.61 -30.06
N LEU A 180 18.01 -2.44 -30.35
CA LEU A 180 18.22 -1.73 -31.61
C LEU A 180 19.36 -0.72 -31.46
N ASP A 181 20.46 -0.97 -32.17
CA ASP A 181 21.67 -0.12 -32.14
C ASP A 181 21.39 1.34 -32.52
N GLY A 182 21.88 2.31 -31.74
CA GLY A 182 21.65 3.74 -31.96
C GLY A 182 20.26 4.24 -31.58
N SER A 183 19.45 3.44 -30.90
CA SER A 183 18.06 3.80 -30.57
C SER A 183 17.91 4.54 -29.24
N SER A 184 18.87 4.42 -28.31
CA SER A 184 18.79 5.06 -27.00
C SER A 184 18.91 6.58 -27.13
N ASP A 185 18.20 7.32 -26.28
CA ASP A 185 18.41 8.75 -26.10
C ASP A 185 19.82 9.11 -25.60
N LEU A 186 20.48 8.26 -24.81
CA LEU A 186 21.87 8.43 -24.36
C LEU A 186 22.86 8.43 -25.53
N GLU A 187 22.60 7.63 -26.56
CA GLU A 187 23.39 7.60 -27.80
C GLU A 187 23.13 8.83 -28.69
N LYS A 188 22.02 9.54 -28.46
CA LYS A 188 21.62 10.74 -29.21
C LYS A 188 22.12 12.04 -28.57
N LEU A 189 22.68 11.98 -27.36
CA LEU A 189 23.32 13.12 -26.71
C LEU A 189 24.56 13.58 -27.50
N ASP A 190 24.99 14.82 -27.26
CA ASP A 190 26.27 15.28 -27.80
C ASP A 190 27.40 14.50 -27.13
N ILE A 191 28.39 14.05 -27.92
CA ILE A 191 29.51 13.21 -27.46
C ILE A 191 30.34 13.84 -26.32
N TRP A 192 30.17 15.15 -26.07
CA TRP A 192 30.83 15.86 -24.97
C TRP A 192 29.98 15.95 -23.70
N GLU A 193 28.71 15.54 -23.75
CA GLU A 193 27.85 15.47 -22.56
C GLU A 193 28.30 14.33 -21.64
N PRO A 194 28.38 14.54 -20.32
CA PRO A 194 28.82 13.49 -19.38
C PRO A 194 27.96 12.22 -19.42
N ALA A 195 26.67 12.34 -19.76
CA ALA A 195 25.72 11.23 -19.85
C ALA A 195 25.74 10.51 -21.22
N TYR A 196 26.51 10.98 -22.21
CA TYR A 196 26.65 10.27 -23.49
C TYR A 196 27.39 8.94 -23.30
N SER A 197 26.81 7.85 -23.82
CA SER A 197 27.46 6.54 -23.87
C SER A 197 26.91 5.72 -25.04
N ASP A 198 27.79 5.02 -25.75
CA ASP A 198 27.40 3.91 -26.62
C ASP A 198 27.32 2.63 -25.77
N PRO A 199 26.28 1.79 -25.89
CA PRO A 199 26.14 0.60 -25.07
C PRO A 199 27.05 -0.56 -25.53
N THR A 200 27.46 -1.38 -24.57
CA THR A 200 28.02 -2.70 -24.83
C THR A 200 26.92 -3.76 -24.76
N VAL A 201 26.64 -4.43 -25.87
CA VAL A 201 25.63 -5.50 -25.96
C VAL A 201 26.30 -6.88 -25.93
N THR A 202 25.94 -7.73 -24.97
CA THR A 202 26.48 -9.09 -24.83
C THR A 202 25.42 -10.13 -24.55
N ASN A 203 25.66 -11.39 -24.94
CA ASN A 203 24.76 -12.49 -24.57
C ASN A 203 24.96 -12.83 -23.08
N HIS A 204 23.88 -12.82 -22.30
CA HIS A 204 23.93 -13.02 -20.85
C HIS A 204 22.65 -13.70 -20.35
N ALA A 205 22.78 -14.70 -19.47
CA ALA A 205 21.66 -15.42 -18.83
C ALA A 205 20.51 -15.84 -19.78
N GLY A 206 20.84 -16.30 -21.00
CA GLY A 206 19.85 -16.70 -22.01
C GLY A 206 19.26 -15.56 -22.85
N GLY A 207 19.53 -14.30 -22.51
CA GLY A 207 19.11 -13.09 -23.21
C GLY A 207 20.28 -12.20 -23.66
N GLN A 208 20.04 -10.89 -23.76
CA GLN A 208 21.05 -9.86 -24.03
C GLN A 208 21.16 -8.89 -22.86
N ALA A 209 22.37 -8.66 -22.36
CA ALA A 209 22.67 -7.53 -21.48
C ALA A 209 23.15 -6.35 -22.33
N VAL A 210 22.54 -5.18 -22.12
CA VAL A 210 22.89 -3.90 -22.74
C VAL A 210 23.39 -3.00 -21.63
N VAL A 211 24.63 -2.52 -21.71
CA VAL A 211 25.27 -1.74 -20.63
C VAL A 211 25.88 -0.45 -21.19
N TRP A 212 25.41 0.69 -20.70
CA TRP A 212 25.99 2.01 -20.91
C TRP A 212 26.95 2.31 -19.75
N GLU A 213 28.18 2.72 -20.07
CA GLU A 213 29.25 2.95 -19.10
C GLU A 213 29.66 4.43 -19.13
N PHE A 214 29.69 5.06 -17.97
CA PHE A 214 29.94 6.49 -17.81
C PHE A 214 31.23 6.74 -17.05
N ALA A 215 31.86 7.90 -17.31
CA ALA A 215 33.01 8.36 -16.53
C ALA A 215 32.57 9.02 -15.21
N SER A 216 31.73 8.33 -14.42
CA SER A 216 31.07 8.84 -13.20
C SER A 216 30.26 10.12 -13.46
N ALA A 217 29.15 10.00 -14.21
CA ALA A 217 28.31 11.13 -14.60
C ALA A 217 27.29 11.47 -13.51
N ASN A 218 27.13 12.75 -13.17
CA ASN A 218 26.10 13.20 -12.24
C ASN A 218 24.69 12.92 -12.79
N LEU A 219 23.75 12.47 -11.95
CA LEU A 219 22.36 12.22 -12.37
C LEU A 219 21.74 13.45 -13.06
N THR A 220 22.07 14.67 -12.63
CA THR A 220 21.55 15.92 -13.22
C THR A 220 21.94 16.17 -14.68
N TYR A 221 22.90 15.41 -15.23
CA TYR A 221 23.23 15.45 -16.67
C TYR A 221 22.38 14.52 -17.52
N PHE A 222 21.54 13.68 -16.92
CA PHE A 222 20.65 12.78 -17.66
C PHE A 222 19.42 13.52 -18.19
N PRO A 223 18.84 13.08 -19.32
CA PRO A 223 17.68 13.73 -19.91
C PRO A 223 16.52 13.91 -18.92
N GLY A 224 15.98 15.12 -18.86
CA GLY A 224 14.78 15.44 -18.07
C GLY A 224 15.02 15.72 -16.57
N VAL A 225 16.22 15.51 -16.04
CA VAL A 225 16.50 15.68 -14.62
C VAL A 225 16.64 17.17 -14.26
N ASN A 226 15.90 17.62 -13.24
CA ASN A 226 16.09 18.93 -12.63
C ASN A 226 16.60 18.75 -11.19
N ILE A 227 17.73 19.40 -10.88
CA ILE A 227 18.41 19.34 -9.58
C ILE A 227 17.52 19.79 -8.41
N ASN A 228 16.51 20.63 -8.67
CA ASN A 228 15.62 21.16 -7.64
C ASN A 228 14.39 20.28 -7.39
N ASP A 229 14.21 19.20 -8.16
CA ASP A 229 13.10 18.28 -7.97
C ASP A 229 13.43 17.33 -6.82
N ASN A 230 12.42 17.02 -5.99
CA ASN A 230 12.52 15.99 -4.97
C ASN A 230 11.26 15.12 -5.02
N PRO A 231 11.36 13.85 -5.47
CA PRO A 231 12.58 13.20 -5.95
C PRO A 231 13.05 13.70 -7.32
N GLN A 232 14.31 13.42 -7.65
CA GLN A 232 14.88 13.61 -8.99
C GLN A 232 14.57 12.39 -9.87
N TYR A 233 14.17 12.64 -11.12
CA TYR A 233 13.78 11.61 -12.08
C TYR A 233 14.59 11.69 -13.37
N ALA A 234 15.24 10.59 -13.74
CA ALA A 234 15.80 10.40 -15.08
C ALA A 234 14.99 9.36 -15.84
N GLU A 235 14.71 9.67 -17.10
CA GLU A 235 14.02 8.78 -18.02
C GLU A 235 14.92 8.48 -19.21
N ILE A 236 15.17 7.20 -19.45
CA ILE A 236 16.01 6.71 -20.54
C ILE A 236 15.17 5.80 -21.42
N GLU A 237 15.01 6.16 -22.70
CA GLU A 237 14.23 5.38 -23.66
C GLU A 237 15.13 4.78 -24.76
N PHE A 238 14.86 3.52 -25.13
CA PHE A 238 15.46 2.85 -26.28
C PHE A 238 14.47 1.95 -27.03
N GLU A 239 14.82 1.53 -28.24
CA GLU A 239 13.99 0.63 -29.06
C GLU A 239 14.54 -0.81 -29.03
N TYR A 240 13.66 -1.79 -29.16
CA TYR A 240 14.00 -3.20 -29.28
C TYR A 240 13.34 -3.84 -30.50
N THR A 241 13.78 -5.05 -30.82
CA THR A 241 13.13 -5.92 -31.81
C THR A 241 12.60 -7.17 -31.11
N ALA A 242 11.42 -7.63 -31.49
CA ALA A 242 10.82 -8.85 -30.95
C ALA A 242 10.64 -9.91 -32.04
N ASN A 243 10.95 -11.17 -31.72
CA ASN A 243 10.70 -12.32 -32.60
C ASN A 243 9.20 -12.55 -32.88
N VAL A 244 8.34 -12.06 -31.98
CA VAL A 244 6.89 -12.10 -32.12
C VAL A 244 6.39 -10.66 -32.11
N SER A 245 5.71 -10.26 -33.19
CA SER A 245 5.16 -8.91 -33.34
C SER A 245 4.22 -8.57 -32.17
N GLY A 246 4.44 -7.41 -31.53
CA GLY A 246 3.63 -6.93 -30.41
C GLY A 246 3.91 -7.61 -29.07
N ALA A 247 4.92 -8.48 -28.98
CA ALA A 247 5.39 -8.98 -27.69
C ALA A 247 6.14 -7.88 -26.93
N LYS A 248 5.96 -7.86 -25.61
CA LYS A 248 6.65 -6.93 -24.70
C LYS A 248 7.65 -7.71 -23.84
N PRO A 249 8.89 -7.23 -23.67
CA PRO A 249 9.88 -7.92 -22.85
C PRO A 249 9.63 -7.67 -21.35
N THR A 250 9.91 -8.68 -20.54
CA THR A 250 10.10 -8.53 -19.09
C THR A 250 11.61 -8.38 -18.85
N CYS A 251 12.06 -7.15 -18.65
CA CYS A 251 13.48 -6.82 -18.49
C CYS A 251 13.83 -6.61 -17.01
N ILE A 252 15.12 -6.61 -16.70
CA ILE A 252 15.64 -6.10 -15.43
C ILE A 252 16.63 -5.00 -15.76
N SER A 253 16.39 -3.82 -15.21
CA SER A 253 17.29 -2.67 -15.32
C SER A 253 18.13 -2.54 -14.05
N TRP A 254 19.33 -1.99 -14.15
CA TRP A 254 20.17 -1.70 -12.99
C TRP A 254 21.05 -0.49 -13.23
N VAL A 255 21.49 0.14 -12.16
CA VAL A 255 22.53 1.18 -12.22
C VAL A 255 23.62 0.87 -11.22
N THR A 256 24.87 1.14 -11.60
CA THR A 256 25.98 1.19 -10.66
C THR A 256 26.36 2.63 -10.39
N THR A 257 26.74 2.90 -9.15
CA THR A 257 26.91 4.26 -8.65
C THR A 257 28.27 4.45 -7.99
N SER A 258 28.70 5.71 -7.99
CA SER A 258 29.81 6.22 -7.20
C SER A 258 29.40 7.56 -6.61
N GLY A 259 30.14 8.07 -5.63
CA GLY A 259 29.84 9.35 -4.99
C GLY A 259 29.79 9.28 -3.48
N ALA A 260 29.36 10.37 -2.87
CA ALA A 260 29.33 10.56 -1.41
C ALA A 260 27.90 10.58 -0.85
N VAL A 261 26.94 9.95 -1.54
CA VAL A 261 25.56 9.85 -1.05
C VAL A 261 25.51 8.83 0.08
N SER A 262 25.01 9.25 1.23
CA SER A 262 24.81 8.35 2.37
C SER A 262 23.78 7.27 2.01
N ASP A 263 24.01 6.03 2.45
CA ASP A 263 23.06 4.91 2.31
C ASP A 263 22.74 4.43 0.87
N ILE A 264 23.28 5.08 -0.17
CA ILE A 264 23.33 4.52 -1.53
C ILE A 264 24.63 3.73 -1.69
N LEU A 265 24.48 2.46 -2.01
CA LEU A 265 25.58 1.54 -2.28
C LEU A 265 25.82 1.40 -3.78
N ASN A 266 26.96 0.81 -4.15
CA ASN A 266 27.53 0.76 -5.51
C ASN A 266 26.61 0.21 -6.63
N VAL A 267 25.44 -0.35 -6.30
CA VAL A 267 24.46 -0.86 -7.27
C VAL A 267 23.05 -0.74 -6.70
N THR A 268 22.08 -0.39 -7.55
CA THR A 268 20.66 -0.69 -7.35
C THR A 268 20.11 -1.33 -8.62
N TRP A 269 19.09 -2.17 -8.50
CA TRP A 269 18.48 -2.84 -9.63
C TRP A 269 16.96 -2.91 -9.49
N ASP A 270 16.31 -3.19 -10.61
CA ASP A 270 14.89 -3.45 -10.70
C ASP A 270 14.63 -4.78 -9.98
N ILE A 271 14.22 -4.66 -8.72
CA ILE A 271 13.80 -5.80 -7.90
C ILE A 271 12.37 -6.21 -8.14
N ASP A 272 11.61 -5.38 -8.87
CA ASP A 272 10.22 -5.66 -9.11
C ASP A 272 10.09 -6.89 -10.00
N THR A 273 11.14 -7.20 -10.76
CA THR A 273 11.27 -8.43 -11.54
C THR A 273 12.41 -9.30 -11.00
N ARG A 274 12.09 -10.57 -10.70
CA ARG A 274 13.09 -11.61 -10.38
C ARG A 274 13.13 -12.66 -11.48
N ILE A 275 14.32 -13.17 -11.78
CA ILE A 275 14.49 -14.25 -12.75
C ILE A 275 14.96 -15.49 -12.02
N TYR A 276 14.19 -16.57 -12.15
CA TYR A 276 14.51 -17.87 -11.63
C TYR A 276 14.95 -18.79 -12.75
N LYS A 277 16.14 -19.37 -12.61
CA LYS A 277 16.58 -20.48 -13.43
C LYS A 277 15.98 -21.77 -12.89
N ILE A 278 15.34 -22.51 -13.79
CA ILE A 278 14.71 -23.80 -13.53
C ILE A 278 15.50 -24.86 -14.30
N THR A 279 15.89 -25.93 -13.62
CA THR A 279 16.48 -27.12 -14.25
C THR A 279 15.65 -28.33 -13.85
N SER A 280 15.05 -28.99 -14.84
CA SER A 280 14.24 -30.20 -14.62
C SER A 280 14.87 -31.39 -15.35
N THR A 281 15.17 -32.45 -14.59
CA THR A 281 15.83 -33.66 -15.11
C THR A 281 14.94 -34.88 -14.93
N ALA A 282 14.60 -35.55 -16.03
CA ALA A 282 13.94 -36.84 -16.04
C ALA A 282 14.79 -37.86 -16.81
N ALA A 283 15.33 -38.85 -16.09
CA ALA A 283 16.33 -39.80 -16.59
C ALA A 283 17.60 -39.11 -17.14
N ASP A 284 17.81 -39.14 -18.46
CA ASP A 284 18.94 -38.55 -19.20
C ASP A 284 18.52 -37.31 -20.02
N THR A 285 17.29 -36.83 -19.86
CA THR A 285 16.80 -35.58 -20.47
C THR A 285 16.80 -34.47 -19.42
N GLU A 286 17.42 -33.34 -19.74
CA GLU A 286 17.44 -32.13 -18.92
C GLU A 286 16.80 -30.96 -19.70
N ILE A 287 15.92 -30.22 -19.05
CA ILE A 287 15.37 -28.96 -19.56
C ILE A 287 15.83 -27.83 -18.64
N GLU A 288 16.43 -26.81 -19.22
CA GLU A 288 16.75 -25.54 -18.57
C GLU A 288 15.72 -24.51 -19.03
N ALA A 289 15.06 -23.83 -18.09
CA ALA A 289 14.09 -22.78 -18.38
C ALA A 289 14.30 -21.59 -17.45
N TYR A 290 13.76 -20.43 -17.82
CA TYR A 290 13.79 -19.24 -16.99
C TYR A 290 12.37 -18.72 -16.79
N GLY A 291 11.95 -18.65 -15.53
CA GLY A 291 10.70 -18.03 -15.12
C GLY A 291 10.97 -16.66 -14.53
N SER A 292 10.22 -15.64 -14.93
CA SER A 292 10.20 -14.38 -14.20
C SER A 292 9.17 -14.43 -13.08
N ARG A 293 9.35 -13.62 -12.05
CA ARG A 293 8.30 -13.28 -11.09
C ARG A 293 8.35 -11.78 -10.88
N ASN A 294 7.25 -11.10 -11.18
CA ASN A 294 7.14 -9.70 -10.83
C ASN A 294 6.47 -9.58 -9.46
N GLU A 295 7.17 -8.97 -8.51
CA GLU A 295 6.69 -8.62 -7.18
C GLU A 295 6.90 -7.12 -7.06
N LEU A 296 5.87 -6.29 -6.92
CA LEU A 296 6.15 -4.88 -6.65
C LEU A 296 6.95 -4.75 -5.35
N ARG A 297 7.98 -3.92 -5.38
CA ARG A 297 8.67 -3.41 -4.19
C ARG A 297 7.63 -2.97 -3.18
N ASN A 298 7.71 -3.49 -1.95
CA ASN A 298 7.00 -2.88 -0.83
C ASN A 298 7.55 -1.44 -0.71
N MET A 299 6.82 -0.47 -1.26
CA MET A 299 7.15 0.93 -1.08
C MET A 299 6.76 1.28 0.35
N ASN A 300 7.77 1.47 1.21
CA ASN A 300 7.58 1.93 2.57
C ASN A 300 6.61 1.02 3.38
N ASN A 301 5.49 1.55 3.85
CA ASN A 301 4.48 0.85 4.66
C ASN A 301 3.46 0.03 3.84
N ALA A 302 3.67 -0.16 2.53
CA ALA A 302 2.72 -0.89 1.68
C ALA A 302 2.58 -2.36 2.11
N ILE A 303 1.34 -2.83 2.22
CA ILE A 303 1.02 -4.23 2.47
C ILE A 303 0.66 -4.89 1.13
N SER A 304 1.38 -5.94 0.75
CA SER A 304 1.07 -6.71 -0.46
C SER A 304 -0.10 -7.67 -0.22
N GLY A 305 -1.06 -7.70 -1.13
CA GLY A 305 -2.24 -8.58 -1.09
C GLY A 305 -3.48 -7.92 -1.70
N ASP A 306 -4.58 -8.64 -1.87
CA ASP A 306 -5.90 -8.02 -1.94
C ASP A 306 -6.45 -7.89 -0.50
N TYR A 307 -7.56 -7.17 -0.29
CA TYR A 307 -8.19 -7.11 1.02
C TYR A 307 -9.70 -7.08 1.00
N LYS A 308 -10.23 -7.39 2.18
CA LYS A 308 -11.60 -7.14 2.58
C LYS A 308 -11.58 -6.32 3.86
N ALA A 309 -12.21 -5.15 3.85
CA ALA A 309 -12.55 -4.44 5.06
C ALA A 309 -14.03 -4.67 5.35
N ILE A 310 -14.34 -5.04 6.59
CA ILE A 310 -15.70 -5.17 7.12
C ILE A 310 -15.79 -4.47 8.46
N GLY A 311 -16.99 -4.24 8.95
CA GLY A 311 -17.18 -3.73 10.30
C GLY A 311 -18.63 -3.82 10.71
N ASN A 312 -18.94 -3.24 11.87
CA ASN A 312 -20.32 -3.07 12.31
C ASN A 312 -20.41 -1.99 13.39
N SER A 313 -21.59 -1.37 13.50
CA SER A 313 -21.94 -0.49 14.60
C SER A 313 -22.20 -1.33 15.86
N LEU A 314 -21.92 -0.74 17.02
CA LEU A 314 -22.34 -1.22 18.33
C LEU A 314 -23.39 -0.30 18.95
N MET A 315 -23.94 0.64 18.17
CA MET A 315 -24.95 1.57 18.61
C MET A 315 -26.23 1.41 17.80
N GLN A 316 -27.37 1.45 18.48
CA GLN A 316 -28.68 1.54 17.87
C GLN A 316 -29.34 2.88 18.22
N ASP A 317 -30.06 3.43 17.25
CA ASP A 317 -31.10 4.41 17.50
C ASP A 317 -32.44 3.69 17.68
N ASN A 318 -32.92 3.61 18.92
CA ASN A 318 -34.20 3.01 19.23
C ASN A 318 -35.32 4.06 19.38
N TYR A 319 -35.06 5.35 19.16
CA TYR A 319 -36.01 6.42 19.50
C TYR A 319 -36.15 7.51 18.42
N SER A 320 -37.00 7.23 17.44
CA SER A 320 -37.61 8.26 16.57
C SER A 320 -38.37 9.28 17.42
N PRO A 321 -38.24 10.61 17.16
CA PRO A 321 -37.79 11.24 15.91
C PRO A 321 -36.41 11.91 15.99
N TYR A 322 -35.55 11.50 16.93
CA TYR A 322 -34.35 12.27 17.22
C TYR A 322 -33.06 11.63 16.71
N ASP A 323 -33.07 10.53 15.98
CA ASP A 323 -31.85 9.94 15.38
C ASP A 323 -30.67 9.88 16.40
N ARG A 324 -30.98 9.51 17.65
CA ARG A 324 -30.01 9.49 18.75
C ARG A 324 -29.57 8.07 18.99
N ARG A 325 -28.28 7.83 18.88
CA ARG A 325 -27.64 6.58 19.30
C ARG A 325 -27.75 6.44 20.82
N ASP A 326 -28.85 5.84 21.28
CA ASP A 326 -29.25 5.79 22.69
C ASP A 326 -28.98 4.44 23.35
N THR A 327 -28.66 3.42 22.54
CA THR A 327 -28.50 2.04 22.98
C THR A 327 -27.15 1.47 22.53
N LEU A 328 -26.27 1.21 23.48
CA LEU A 328 -25.03 0.47 23.27
C LEU A 328 -25.31 -1.04 23.29
N LEU A 329 -25.00 -1.71 22.20
CA LEU A 329 -25.11 -3.16 22.03
C LEU A 329 -24.02 -3.89 22.81
N ALA A 330 -24.37 -5.08 23.33
CA ALA A 330 -23.38 -5.93 23.98
C ALA A 330 -22.33 -6.47 23.00
N GLU A 331 -22.75 -6.76 21.77
CA GLU A 331 -21.93 -7.22 20.65
C GLU A 331 -22.69 -7.04 19.32
N SER A 332 -21.96 -7.00 18.21
CA SER A 332 -22.49 -7.02 16.84
C SER A 332 -21.63 -7.90 15.94
N THR A 333 -22.21 -8.39 14.84
CA THR A 333 -21.61 -9.45 13.99
C THR A 333 -21.68 -9.08 12.52
N THR A 334 -20.61 -9.37 11.78
CA THR A 334 -20.58 -9.26 10.30
C THR A 334 -19.95 -10.51 9.70
N THR A 335 -20.45 -10.95 8.54
CA THR A 335 -20.01 -12.17 7.85
C THR A 335 -19.08 -11.83 6.69
N VAL A 336 -17.99 -12.60 6.55
CA VAL A 336 -17.15 -12.63 5.35
C VAL A 336 -17.30 -14.00 4.70
N SER A 337 -17.73 -14.03 3.45
CA SER A 337 -17.97 -15.27 2.70
C SER A 337 -17.58 -15.17 1.22
N ASP A 338 -16.90 -14.09 0.83
CA ASP A 338 -16.59 -13.75 -0.56
C ASP A 338 -15.09 -13.64 -0.83
N ILE A 339 -14.23 -13.98 0.14
CA ILE A 339 -12.81 -14.17 -0.13
C ILE A 339 -12.64 -15.50 -0.90
N PRO A 340 -11.87 -15.53 -2.01
CA PRO A 340 -11.69 -16.73 -2.83
C PRO A 340 -11.26 -17.96 -2.00
N VAL A 341 -11.75 -19.14 -2.38
CA VAL A 341 -11.45 -20.39 -1.66
C VAL A 341 -9.98 -20.81 -1.75
N ASN A 342 -9.22 -20.27 -2.70
CA ASN A 342 -7.78 -20.47 -2.84
C ASN A 342 -6.95 -19.30 -2.30
N ALA A 343 -7.55 -18.48 -1.44
CA ALA A 343 -6.86 -17.40 -0.78
C ALA A 343 -6.08 -17.90 0.46
N ASP A 344 -4.97 -17.23 0.75
CA ASP A 344 -4.23 -17.36 2.01
C ASP A 344 -4.19 -15.99 2.72
N VAL A 345 -4.71 -15.94 3.94
CA VAL A 345 -4.65 -14.74 4.79
C VAL A 345 -3.20 -14.41 5.12
N LEU A 346 -2.80 -13.19 4.75
CA LEU A 346 -1.48 -12.63 5.02
C LEU A 346 -1.47 -11.82 6.32
N LYS A 347 -2.49 -10.98 6.51
CA LYS A 347 -2.65 -10.08 7.66
C LYS A 347 -4.12 -9.92 8.03
N ALA A 348 -4.39 -9.69 9.31
CA ALA A 348 -5.70 -9.24 9.76
C ALA A 348 -5.59 -8.23 10.91
N TYR A 349 -6.25 -7.08 10.77
CA TYR A 349 -6.18 -5.96 11.70
C TYR A 349 -7.55 -5.58 12.21
N LEU A 350 -7.71 -5.56 13.52
CA LEU A 350 -8.96 -5.19 14.18
C LEU A 350 -8.84 -3.79 14.78
N TYR A 351 -9.77 -2.92 14.41
CA TYR A 351 -9.99 -1.60 14.98
C TYR A 351 -11.32 -1.58 15.73
N TRP A 352 -11.36 -0.88 16.87
CA TRP A 352 -12.62 -0.50 17.53
C TRP A 352 -12.51 0.89 18.13
N SER A 353 -13.64 1.57 18.22
CA SER A 353 -13.69 2.97 18.60
C SER A 353 -15.00 3.28 19.32
N GLY A 354 -14.99 4.31 20.15
CA GLY A 354 -16.17 4.77 20.86
C GLY A 354 -16.02 6.18 21.43
N TRP A 355 -17.15 6.75 21.83
CA TRP A 355 -17.26 8.11 22.34
C TRP A 355 -17.61 8.14 23.84
N PHE A 356 -17.12 9.15 24.55
CA PHE A 356 -17.46 9.44 25.95
C PHE A 356 -17.85 10.91 26.14
N SER A 357 -18.85 11.11 27.00
CA SER A 357 -19.45 12.42 27.32
C SER A 357 -18.68 13.22 28.38
N SER A 358 -17.65 12.63 29.00
CA SER A 358 -16.87 13.30 30.04
C SER A 358 -15.56 12.57 30.32
N GLY A 359 -14.61 13.28 30.92
CA GLY A 359 -13.35 12.69 31.44
C GLY A 359 -12.14 12.89 30.54
N TYR A 360 -12.25 13.66 29.45
CA TYR A 360 -11.14 13.89 28.53
C TYR A 360 -9.91 14.47 29.21
N THR A 361 -10.07 15.55 29.99
CA THR A 361 -8.97 16.33 30.53
C THR A 361 -9.13 16.66 32.01
N THR A 362 -7.99 16.89 32.66
CA THR A 362 -7.90 17.45 34.02
C THR A 362 -7.02 18.69 34.00
N ALA A 363 -7.59 19.84 34.37
CA ALA A 363 -6.86 21.11 34.41
C ALA A 363 -5.66 21.04 35.38
N ILE A 364 -4.52 21.57 34.94
CA ILE A 364 -3.30 21.63 35.74
C ILE A 364 -3.27 22.96 36.50
N SER A 365 -3.01 22.92 37.81
CA SER A 365 -2.94 24.12 38.66
C SER A 365 -1.95 25.15 38.12
N PRO A 366 -2.31 26.45 38.05
CA PRO A 366 -3.42 27.14 38.73
C PRO A 366 -4.75 27.19 37.96
N TRP A 367 -4.88 26.49 36.82
CA TRP A 367 -6.08 26.49 35.97
C TRP A 367 -7.17 25.53 36.51
N PRO A 368 -8.43 25.61 36.05
CA PRO A 368 -8.99 26.45 34.97
C PRO A 368 -9.15 27.93 35.36
N ASP A 369 -9.29 28.81 34.36
CA ASP A 369 -9.66 30.22 34.51
C ASP A 369 -10.94 30.49 33.74
N THR A 370 -11.95 30.98 34.43
CA THR A 370 -13.28 31.28 33.86
C THR A 370 -13.29 32.57 33.03
N CYS A 371 -12.11 33.11 32.66
CA CYS A 371 -11.91 34.33 31.86
C CYS A 371 -12.65 35.60 32.34
N GLY A 372 -13.15 35.61 33.58
CA GLY A 372 -13.96 36.70 34.12
C GLY A 372 -13.15 37.90 34.63
N ASN A 373 -11.83 37.80 34.61
CA ASN A 373 -10.90 38.84 35.02
C ASN A 373 -9.49 38.58 34.46
N PHE A 374 -8.62 39.60 34.46
CA PHE A 374 -7.25 39.49 33.97
C PHE A 374 -6.22 39.12 35.06
N ASN A 375 -6.58 38.45 36.16
CA ASN A 375 -5.62 38.21 37.25
C ASN A 375 -4.43 37.35 36.81
N ASN A 376 -4.68 36.39 35.91
CA ASN A 376 -3.70 35.48 35.34
C ASN A 376 -3.12 35.98 34.00
N TRP A 377 -3.52 37.17 33.55
CA TRP A 377 -3.23 37.67 32.21
C TRP A 377 -2.66 39.10 32.24
N THR A 378 -1.83 39.41 31.25
CA THR A 378 -1.24 40.73 31.04
C THR A 378 -1.84 41.33 29.79
N ASN A 379 -2.55 42.44 29.96
CA ASN A 379 -3.16 43.25 28.89
C ASN A 379 -2.74 44.73 28.99
N THR A 380 -1.53 45.01 29.51
CA THR A 380 -1.13 46.37 29.92
C THR A 380 -0.69 47.29 28.78
N ALA A 381 -0.92 46.92 27.53
CA ALA A 381 -0.69 47.83 26.41
C ALA A 381 -1.57 49.08 26.61
N PRO A 382 -1.04 50.30 26.36
CA PRO A 382 -1.77 51.56 26.62
C PRO A 382 -3.15 51.65 25.96
N ASN A 383 -3.38 50.87 24.90
CA ASN A 383 -4.63 50.79 24.14
C ASN A 383 -5.06 49.33 23.93
N THR A 384 -4.89 48.46 24.93
CA THR A 384 -5.29 47.04 24.82
C THR A 384 -6.66 46.86 24.20
N VAL A 385 -6.77 45.89 23.29
CA VAL A 385 -8.02 45.56 22.61
C VAL A 385 -8.88 44.55 23.35
N TRP A 386 -8.36 44.06 24.49
CA TRP A 386 -8.99 43.06 25.34
C TRP A 386 -9.73 43.69 26.52
N GLN A 387 -10.97 43.29 26.72
CA GLN A 387 -11.83 43.68 27.83
C GLN A 387 -12.59 42.49 28.41
N ILE A 388 -13.20 42.66 29.58
CA ILE A 388 -14.14 41.67 30.13
C ILE A 388 -15.55 42.01 29.66
N SER A 389 -16.26 41.04 29.09
CA SER A 389 -17.66 41.18 28.73
C SER A 389 -18.44 39.93 29.14
N SER A 390 -19.53 40.12 29.88
CA SER A 390 -20.42 39.01 30.33
C SER A 390 -19.72 37.84 31.04
N GLY A 391 -18.54 38.06 31.62
CA GLY A 391 -17.77 37.00 32.29
C GLY A 391 -16.65 36.39 31.45
N GLN A 392 -16.45 36.85 30.21
CA GLN A 392 -15.50 36.29 29.25
C GLN A 392 -14.45 37.34 28.84
N PHE A 393 -13.33 36.90 28.28
CA PHE A 393 -12.46 37.79 27.54
C PHE A 393 -13.12 38.14 26.21
N ARG A 394 -13.09 39.42 25.86
CA ARG A 394 -13.58 39.95 24.59
C ARG A 394 -12.50 40.79 23.91
N GLY A 395 -12.09 40.40 22.71
CA GLY A 395 -11.17 41.14 21.86
C GLY A 395 -11.90 41.93 20.77
N HIS A 396 -11.45 43.16 20.46
CA HIS A 396 -11.91 43.93 19.29
C HIS A 396 -10.88 44.99 18.86
N TYR A 397 -10.37 44.90 17.63
CA TYR A 397 -9.23 45.68 17.17
C TYR A 397 -9.62 46.86 16.27
N THR A 398 -9.66 48.08 16.81
CA THR A 398 -9.82 49.32 16.02
C THR A 398 -8.56 50.19 15.97
N GLY A 399 -7.44 49.66 16.47
CA GLY A 399 -6.20 50.41 16.69
C GLY A 399 -5.22 50.36 15.51
N SER A 400 -4.05 50.96 15.70
CA SER A 400 -2.87 50.78 14.83
C SER A 400 -1.67 50.18 15.58
N ASP A 401 -1.79 49.96 16.89
CA ASP A 401 -0.73 49.39 17.72
C ASP A 401 -0.84 47.86 17.73
N ALA A 402 0.07 47.20 17.04
CA ALA A 402 0.14 45.74 16.99
C ALA A 402 0.33 45.12 18.40
N ASN A 403 0.99 45.81 19.33
CA ASN A 403 1.20 45.28 20.68
C ASN A 403 -0.09 45.24 21.51
N ALA A 404 -1.10 46.05 21.15
CA ALA A 404 -2.38 46.05 21.83
C ALA A 404 -3.21 44.79 21.55
N ARG A 405 -2.88 44.03 20.51
CA ARG A 405 -3.58 42.81 20.07
C ARG A 405 -3.30 41.60 20.94
N TYR A 406 -2.28 41.65 21.81
CA TYR A 406 -1.87 40.49 22.60
C TYR A 406 -2.52 40.44 23.99
N LEU A 407 -2.93 39.24 24.40
CA LEU A 407 -3.33 38.90 25.76
C LEU A 407 -2.43 37.76 26.27
N THR A 408 -1.51 38.08 27.18
CA THR A 408 -0.39 37.17 27.52
C THR A 408 -0.54 36.55 28.91
N MET A 409 -0.28 35.26 29.07
CA MET A 409 -0.19 34.62 30.38
C MET A 409 0.83 35.35 31.27
N LYS A 410 0.42 35.71 32.48
CA LYS A 410 1.23 36.52 33.39
C LYS A 410 2.42 35.74 33.95
N ASP A 411 2.16 34.55 34.47
CA ASP A 411 3.14 33.68 35.08
C ASP A 411 3.46 32.50 34.14
N SER A 412 4.69 31.98 34.21
CA SER A 412 5.06 30.75 33.49
C SER A 412 4.62 29.52 34.26
N MET A 413 4.50 28.41 33.53
CA MET A 413 4.11 27.12 34.05
C MET A 413 5.22 26.09 33.84
N ASP A 414 5.38 25.18 34.80
CA ASP A 414 6.30 24.06 34.67
C ASP A 414 5.58 22.84 34.09
N LEU A 415 5.85 22.56 32.82
CA LEU A 415 5.34 21.40 32.10
C LEU A 415 6.43 20.33 31.86
N SER A 416 7.63 20.48 32.43
CA SER A 416 8.77 19.61 32.14
C SER A 416 8.62 18.17 32.66
N GLY A 417 7.64 17.91 33.52
CA GLY A 417 7.33 16.59 34.07
C GLY A 417 6.29 15.79 33.30
N TYR A 418 5.71 16.34 32.23
CA TYR A 418 4.65 15.68 31.46
C TYR A 418 5.20 14.94 30.24
N ALA A 419 4.50 13.89 29.82
CA ALA A 419 4.89 13.11 28.64
C ALA A 419 4.52 13.84 27.34
N SER A 420 5.22 13.50 26.25
CA SER A 420 4.85 13.92 24.90
C SER A 420 3.38 13.63 24.61
N GLY A 421 2.69 14.56 23.96
CA GLY A 421 1.28 14.42 23.60
C GLY A 421 0.28 14.35 24.77
N SER A 422 0.71 14.56 26.02
CA SER A 422 -0.17 14.38 27.21
C SER A 422 -0.77 15.67 27.78
N VAL A 423 -0.39 16.83 27.24
CA VAL A 423 -0.85 18.15 27.70
C VAL A 423 -1.39 18.94 26.53
N LEU A 424 -2.52 19.62 26.75
CA LEU A 424 -3.13 20.50 25.78
C LEU A 424 -3.49 21.86 26.40
N LEU A 425 -3.72 22.82 25.51
CA LEU A 425 -4.47 24.02 25.79
C LEU A 425 -5.92 23.78 25.41
N GLU A 426 -6.85 24.25 26.22
CA GLU A 426 -8.29 24.20 25.91
C GLU A 426 -8.98 25.49 26.35
N TRP A 427 -9.96 25.95 25.57
CA TRP A 427 -10.85 27.06 25.93
C TRP A 427 -12.17 26.96 25.16
N ASP A 428 -13.17 27.66 25.66
CA ASP A 428 -14.41 27.87 24.90
C ASP A 428 -14.24 29.17 24.11
N GLN A 429 -14.63 29.18 22.84
CA GLN A 429 -14.53 30.34 21.97
C GLN A 429 -15.86 30.63 21.27
N SER A 430 -16.07 31.89 20.95
CA SER A 430 -17.17 32.31 20.08
C SER A 430 -16.84 33.67 19.47
N GLU A 431 -17.68 34.11 18.55
CA GLU A 431 -17.55 35.41 17.91
C GLU A 431 -18.79 36.28 18.09
N GLY A 432 -18.63 37.56 17.74
CA GLY A 432 -19.75 38.44 17.48
C GLY A 432 -19.54 39.15 16.17
N GLY A 433 -20.62 39.36 15.42
CA GLY A 433 -20.58 40.05 14.12
C GLY A 433 -20.66 39.08 12.96
N THR A 434 -20.15 39.53 11.81
CA THR A 434 -19.79 38.69 10.66
C THR A 434 -18.34 39.01 10.45
N LEU A 435 -17.48 38.02 10.64
CA LEU A 435 -16.04 38.16 10.48
C LEU A 435 -15.69 38.13 8.99
N GLU A 436 -14.59 38.76 8.64
CA GLU A 436 -13.99 38.64 7.33
C GLU A 436 -12.90 37.56 7.34
N SER A 437 -12.50 37.05 6.18
CA SER A 437 -11.49 35.97 6.10
C SER A 437 -10.11 36.34 6.64
N THR A 438 -9.87 37.61 6.98
CA THR A 438 -8.66 38.12 7.63
C THR A 438 -8.81 38.36 9.13
N ASP A 439 -10.03 38.26 9.64
CA ASP A 439 -10.35 38.38 11.06
C ASP A 439 -10.19 37.03 11.73
N GLY A 440 -9.70 37.01 12.97
CA GLY A 440 -9.55 35.73 13.65
C GLY A 440 -8.88 35.80 15.02
N LEU A 441 -8.90 34.67 15.69
CA LEU A 441 -8.17 34.44 16.92
C LEU A 441 -6.97 33.55 16.63
N GLN A 442 -5.80 34.00 17.05
CA GLN A 442 -4.56 33.24 16.96
C GLN A 442 -3.86 33.20 18.33
N PHE A 443 -2.86 32.35 18.49
CA PHE A 443 -2.05 32.31 19.69
C PHE A 443 -0.60 31.92 19.39
N GLU A 444 0.28 32.18 20.35
CA GLU A 444 1.68 31.78 20.29
C GLU A 444 2.09 31.11 21.59
N LEU A 445 3.05 30.19 21.47
CA LEU A 445 3.66 29.48 22.59
C LEU A 445 5.07 29.98 22.87
N SER A 446 5.52 29.85 24.11
CA SER A 446 6.87 30.19 24.54
C SER A 446 7.41 29.15 25.52
N SER A 447 8.61 28.65 25.24
CA SER A 447 9.34 27.70 26.11
C SER A 447 10.30 28.39 27.08
N ASN A 448 10.32 29.73 27.10
CA ASN A 448 11.33 30.51 27.81
C ASN A 448 10.73 31.77 28.47
N ASN A 449 9.56 31.61 29.09
CA ASN A 449 8.87 32.63 29.87
C ASN A 449 8.58 33.92 29.07
N GLY A 450 8.32 33.80 27.77
CA GLY A 450 7.95 34.90 26.88
C GLY A 450 9.12 35.73 26.37
N THR A 451 10.37 35.27 26.51
CA THR A 451 11.55 35.98 25.94
C THR A 451 11.63 35.83 24.42
N SER A 452 11.18 34.70 23.89
CA SER A 452 10.82 34.50 22.48
C SER A 452 9.48 33.78 22.37
N TRP A 453 8.84 33.93 21.22
CA TRP A 453 7.55 33.33 20.89
C TRP A 453 7.70 32.50 19.62
N GLY A 454 6.94 31.40 19.53
CA GLY A 454 6.83 30.59 18.32
C GLY A 454 6.08 31.31 17.20
N GLY A 455 5.77 30.57 16.13
CA GLY A 455 4.86 31.06 15.09
C GLY A 455 3.43 31.25 15.63
N LEU A 456 2.65 32.10 14.95
CA LEU A 456 1.22 32.23 15.20
C LEU A 456 0.50 30.94 14.79
N ILE A 457 -0.27 30.39 15.71
CA ILE A 457 -1.15 29.24 15.50
C ILE A 457 -2.58 29.79 15.44
N THR A 458 -3.31 29.39 14.39
CA THR A 458 -4.68 29.83 14.18
C THR A 458 -5.64 29.00 15.02
N ALA A 459 -6.47 29.67 15.82
CA ALA A 459 -7.61 29.04 16.48
C ALA A 459 -8.86 29.09 15.58
N PHE A 460 -9.07 30.23 14.92
CA PHE A 460 -10.00 30.39 13.81
C PHE A 460 -9.65 31.64 13.00
N MET A 461 -10.02 31.62 11.72
CA MET A 461 -10.08 32.78 10.82
C MET A 461 -11.46 32.78 10.17
N ASP A 462 -12.03 33.95 9.90
CA ASP A 462 -13.44 34.08 9.49
C ASP A 462 -14.43 33.63 10.59
N ASP A 463 -15.71 33.52 10.25
CA ASP A 463 -16.77 33.04 11.14
C ASP A 463 -16.45 31.63 11.71
N THR A 464 -16.61 31.42 13.02
CA THR A 464 -16.35 30.16 13.73
C THR A 464 -17.64 29.48 14.21
N SER A 465 -17.78 28.20 13.89
CA SER A 465 -18.87 27.34 14.39
C SER A 465 -18.53 26.58 15.68
N ALA A 466 -17.26 26.59 16.11
CA ALA A 466 -16.77 25.75 17.19
C ALA A 466 -16.79 26.49 18.54
N GLU A 467 -17.61 26.01 19.48
CA GLU A 467 -17.68 26.56 20.83
C GLU A 467 -16.52 26.12 21.73
N TYR A 468 -15.86 25.00 21.43
CA TYR A 468 -14.75 24.44 22.21
C TYR A 468 -13.53 24.23 21.30
N TYR A 469 -12.38 24.74 21.71
CA TYR A 469 -11.12 24.59 21.00
C TYR A 469 -10.08 23.94 21.90
N HIS A 470 -9.26 23.06 21.33
CA HIS A 470 -8.11 22.50 22.02
C HIS A 470 -6.90 22.34 21.10
N TYR A 471 -5.71 22.37 21.69
CA TYR A 471 -4.45 22.23 20.97
C TYR A 471 -3.41 21.49 21.82
N THR A 472 -2.95 20.34 21.34
CA THR A 472 -1.91 19.55 22.01
C THR A 472 -0.58 20.29 21.99
N ILE A 473 0.01 20.51 23.16
CA ILE A 473 1.25 21.27 23.31
C ILE A 473 2.43 20.42 22.77
N PRO A 474 3.19 20.90 21.77
CA PRO A 474 4.34 20.17 21.24
C PRO A 474 5.45 20.03 22.28
N ASP A 475 6.24 18.95 22.17
CA ASP A 475 7.32 18.59 23.09
C ASP A 475 8.32 19.74 23.37
N ALA A 476 8.62 20.54 22.35
CA ALA A 476 9.51 21.69 22.45
C ALA A 476 9.05 22.76 23.47
N TYR A 477 7.76 22.74 23.83
CA TYR A 477 7.14 23.67 24.78
C TYR A 477 6.86 23.03 26.15
N LEU A 478 7.04 21.70 26.32
CA LEU A 478 6.96 20.98 27.59
C LEU A 478 8.18 21.30 28.48
N THR A 479 8.23 22.55 28.96
CA THR A 479 9.37 23.12 29.68
C THR A 479 8.98 23.67 31.04
N GLY A 480 9.97 23.94 31.88
CA GLY A 480 9.78 24.60 33.17
C GLY A 480 9.31 26.05 33.10
N LEU A 481 9.21 26.63 31.90
CA LEU A 481 8.98 28.05 31.65
C LEU A 481 7.92 28.29 30.57
N PHE A 482 6.98 27.36 30.41
CA PHE A 482 5.92 27.43 29.43
C PHE A 482 5.06 28.69 29.62
N LYS A 483 4.72 29.34 28.51
CA LYS A 483 3.72 30.42 28.41
C LYS A 483 2.99 30.36 27.09
N MET A 484 1.79 30.95 27.06
CA MET A 484 1.09 31.30 25.83
C MET A 484 0.60 32.76 25.84
N ARG A 485 0.24 33.25 24.65
CA ARG A 485 -0.50 34.50 24.49
C ARG A 485 -1.47 34.41 23.32
N PHE A 486 -2.65 34.98 23.48
CA PHE A 486 -3.60 35.18 22.38
C PHE A 486 -3.22 36.42 21.57
N TYR A 487 -3.60 36.43 20.30
CA TYR A 487 -3.44 37.49 19.32
C TYR A 487 -4.73 37.66 18.53
N LEU A 488 -5.16 38.91 18.33
CA LEU A 488 -6.34 39.25 17.55
C LEU A 488 -5.97 39.65 16.11
N ALA A 489 -6.35 38.85 15.13
CA ALA A 489 -6.19 39.13 13.70
C ALA A 489 -7.37 39.98 13.19
N ASP A 490 -7.04 41.00 12.40
CA ASP A 490 -7.80 42.09 11.75
C ASP A 490 -9.22 42.58 12.17
N MET A 491 -9.85 42.06 13.24
CA MET A 491 -11.23 42.36 13.70
C MET A 491 -11.51 43.85 13.96
N SER A 492 -11.80 44.61 12.91
CA SER A 492 -11.79 46.08 12.92
C SER A 492 -13.12 46.72 12.55
N GLY A 493 -14.04 45.96 11.98
CA GLY A 493 -15.40 46.35 11.78
C GLY A 493 -16.18 46.44 13.09
N SER A 494 -17.18 47.31 13.08
CA SER A 494 -17.81 47.85 14.30
C SER A 494 -18.53 46.83 15.20
N SER A 495 -18.72 45.60 14.72
CA SER A 495 -19.41 44.53 15.43
C SER A 495 -18.63 43.21 15.47
N GLU A 496 -17.36 43.20 15.06
CA GLU A 496 -16.48 42.01 15.09
C GLU A 496 -15.81 41.87 16.45
N TYR A 497 -16.00 40.71 17.08
CA TYR A 497 -15.43 40.39 18.39
C TYR A 497 -15.00 38.92 18.44
N ALA A 498 -13.89 38.65 19.11
CA ALA A 498 -13.54 37.30 19.59
C ALA A 498 -13.88 37.20 21.08
N TYR A 499 -14.48 36.09 21.49
CA TYR A 499 -14.75 35.74 22.88
C TYR A 499 -13.96 34.50 23.28
N ILE A 500 -13.40 34.51 24.49
CA ILE A 500 -12.67 33.39 25.08
C ILE A 500 -13.17 33.17 26.50
N ASP A 501 -13.52 31.94 26.83
CA ASP A 501 -14.00 31.50 28.12
C ASP A 501 -13.37 30.19 28.58
N ASP A 502 -13.45 29.89 29.88
CA ASP A 502 -13.03 28.64 30.51
C ASP A 502 -11.65 28.12 30.05
N PHE A 503 -10.65 29.00 29.97
CA PHE A 503 -9.31 28.61 29.54
C PHE A 503 -8.62 27.67 30.55
N ALA A 504 -7.97 26.63 30.05
CA ALA A 504 -7.11 25.78 30.85
C ALA A 504 -5.86 25.29 30.09
N VAL A 505 -4.77 25.12 30.84
CA VAL A 505 -3.71 24.17 30.49
C VAL A 505 -4.06 22.86 31.19
N ALA A 506 -4.29 21.80 30.43
CA ALA A 506 -4.85 20.56 30.96
C ALA A 506 -4.07 19.32 30.54
N GLN A 507 -4.06 18.31 31.42
CA GLN A 507 -3.53 16.99 31.11
C GLN A 507 -4.65 16.14 30.51
N ILE A 508 -4.34 15.40 29.45
CA ILE A 508 -5.25 14.38 28.90
C ILE A 508 -5.32 13.21 29.90
N THR A 509 -6.54 12.94 30.39
CA THR A 509 -6.84 11.87 31.34
C THR A 509 -7.85 10.86 30.81
N GLY A 510 -8.45 11.15 29.64
CA GLY A 510 -9.31 10.21 28.93
C GLY A 510 -8.58 8.90 28.67
N THR A 511 -9.28 7.80 28.85
CA THR A 511 -8.72 6.46 28.68
C THR A 511 -9.47 5.74 27.58
N ALA A 512 -8.75 5.27 26.58
CA ALA A 512 -9.32 4.38 25.57
C ALA A 512 -9.79 3.07 26.21
N ASP A 513 -10.85 2.48 25.65
CA ASP A 513 -11.15 1.07 25.93
C ASP A 513 -10.17 0.20 25.14
N THR A 514 -9.27 -0.46 25.85
CA THR A 514 -8.24 -1.31 25.26
C THR A 514 -8.61 -2.78 25.27
N SER A 515 -9.81 -3.19 25.70
CA SER A 515 -10.14 -4.61 25.84
C SER A 515 -11.53 -4.95 25.34
N VAL A 516 -11.61 -5.86 24.37
CA VAL A 516 -12.89 -6.27 23.75
C VAL A 516 -13.04 -7.79 23.71
N ILE A 517 -14.28 -8.25 23.58
CA ILE A 517 -14.60 -9.62 23.23
C ILE A 517 -14.51 -9.75 21.71
N PHE A 518 -13.76 -10.74 21.22
CA PHE A 518 -13.66 -11.08 19.81
C PHE A 518 -14.05 -12.55 19.62
N LYS A 519 -14.97 -12.82 18.69
CA LYS A 519 -15.42 -14.17 18.36
C LYS A 519 -15.34 -14.42 16.86
N MET A 520 -15.04 -15.66 16.52
CA MET A 520 -15.11 -16.21 15.16
C MET A 520 -16.06 -17.40 15.19
N ASP A 521 -17.07 -17.41 14.33
CA ASP A 521 -18.13 -18.42 14.25
C ASP A 521 -18.79 -18.70 15.62
N GLY A 522 -19.03 -17.62 16.36
CA GLY A 522 -19.61 -17.65 17.70
C GLY A 522 -18.68 -18.13 18.82
N THR A 523 -17.45 -18.53 18.51
CA THR A 523 -16.44 -18.96 19.50
C THR A 523 -15.53 -17.80 19.87
N GLN A 524 -15.43 -17.48 21.17
CA GLN A 524 -14.52 -16.44 21.65
C GLN A 524 -13.06 -16.91 21.59
N VAL A 525 -12.23 -16.09 20.96
CA VAL A 525 -10.82 -16.37 20.68
C VAL A 525 -9.94 -15.23 21.18
N TYR A 526 -8.71 -15.54 21.59
CA TYR A 526 -7.78 -14.56 22.12
C TYR A 526 -6.32 -14.98 21.91
N LEU A 527 -5.40 -14.04 22.01
CA LEU A 527 -3.96 -14.30 22.03
C LEU A 527 -3.49 -14.47 23.48
N ASP A 528 -2.78 -15.55 23.79
CA ASP A 528 -2.21 -15.73 25.12
C ASP A 528 -0.97 -14.84 25.38
N GLY A 529 -0.31 -15.02 26.52
CA GLY A 529 0.88 -14.23 26.89
C GLY A 529 2.10 -14.44 25.98
N ASN A 530 2.10 -15.46 25.11
CA ASN A 530 3.12 -15.69 24.08
C ASN A 530 2.66 -15.19 22.70
N GLY A 531 1.44 -14.66 22.60
CA GLY A 531 0.82 -14.29 21.34
C GLY A 531 0.35 -15.49 20.53
N ASP A 532 0.04 -16.62 21.15
CA ASP A 532 -0.49 -17.81 20.47
C ASP A 532 -2.03 -17.83 20.51
N PRO A 533 -2.71 -18.25 19.43
CA PRO A 533 -4.17 -18.37 19.38
C PRO A 533 -4.72 -19.34 20.43
N GLN A 534 -5.75 -18.91 21.16
CA GLN A 534 -6.46 -19.72 22.14
C GLN A 534 -7.98 -19.47 22.05
N GLN A 535 -8.76 -20.46 22.49
CA GLN A 535 -10.20 -20.32 22.72
C GLN A 535 -10.48 -20.13 24.21
N GLY A 536 -11.39 -19.23 24.56
CA GLY A 536 -11.81 -19.02 25.94
C GLY A 536 -12.45 -17.67 26.22
N ALA A 537 -12.90 -17.47 27.46
CA ALA A 537 -13.61 -16.27 27.89
C ALA A 537 -12.68 -15.06 28.20
N GLN A 538 -11.46 -15.04 27.65
CA GLN A 538 -10.53 -13.92 27.83
C GLN A 538 -10.77 -12.87 26.74
N PRO A 539 -10.77 -11.57 27.07
CA PRO A 539 -10.80 -10.53 26.06
C PRO A 539 -9.47 -10.47 25.31
N ILE A 540 -9.49 -9.88 24.12
CA ILE A 540 -8.27 -9.42 23.45
C ILE A 540 -7.94 -8.01 23.95
N THR A 541 -6.65 -7.64 23.91
CA THR A 541 -6.18 -6.33 24.37
C THR A 541 -5.48 -5.61 23.23
N ALA A 542 -5.80 -4.33 23.02
CA ALA A 542 -5.19 -3.50 21.99
C ALA A 542 -3.67 -3.42 22.14
N SER A 543 -2.96 -3.47 21.02
CA SER A 543 -1.52 -3.18 20.99
C SER A 543 -1.24 -1.68 20.99
N SER A 544 -2.18 -0.88 20.48
CA SER A 544 -2.12 0.58 20.50
C SER A 544 -3.52 1.16 20.67
N ALA A 545 -3.59 2.38 21.23
CA ALA A 545 -4.81 3.13 21.34
C ALA A 545 -4.52 4.64 21.41
N SER A 546 -5.47 5.44 20.94
CA SER A 546 -5.40 6.89 20.87
C SER A 546 -6.68 7.49 21.42
N VAL A 547 -6.59 8.71 21.98
CA VAL A 547 -7.73 9.49 22.47
C VAL A 547 -7.65 10.90 21.91
N ILE A 548 -8.79 11.48 21.54
CA ILE A 548 -8.88 12.86 21.03
C ILE A 548 -10.10 13.57 21.61
N GLY A 549 -9.99 14.89 21.77
CA GLY A 549 -11.10 15.72 22.22
C GLY A 549 -12.17 15.82 21.15
N ASN A 550 -13.43 15.93 21.57
CA ASN A 550 -14.57 16.03 20.67
C ASN A 550 -15.24 17.42 20.80
N LYS A 551 -16.42 17.61 20.20
CA LYS A 551 -17.15 18.88 20.05
C LYS A 551 -17.32 19.69 21.33
N ASN A 552 -17.63 19.05 22.46
CA ASN A 552 -17.83 19.76 23.72
C ASN A 552 -16.69 19.47 24.69
N ARG A 553 -16.39 20.46 25.55
CA ARG A 553 -15.42 20.31 26.62
C ARG A 553 -15.67 19.08 27.47
N GLY A 554 -14.62 18.30 27.68
CA GLY A 554 -14.65 17.08 28.48
C GLY A 554 -15.08 15.83 27.70
N ASN A 555 -15.71 15.98 26.53
CA ASN A 555 -16.01 14.86 25.64
C ASN A 555 -14.74 14.40 24.93
N TYR A 556 -14.65 13.10 24.67
CA TYR A 556 -13.58 12.54 23.87
C TYR A 556 -14.02 11.30 23.11
N SER A 557 -13.27 10.99 22.07
CA SER A 557 -13.35 9.72 21.36
C SER A 557 -12.05 8.94 21.57
N TYR A 558 -12.09 7.63 21.36
CA TYR A 558 -10.90 6.80 21.30
C TYR A 558 -10.93 5.85 20.12
N ALA A 559 -9.76 5.43 19.67
CA ALA A 559 -9.60 4.33 18.72
C ALA A 559 -8.52 3.37 19.24
N SER A 560 -8.76 2.09 19.10
CA SER A 560 -7.91 1.00 19.57
C SER A 560 -7.64 0.03 18.43
N PHE A 561 -6.43 -0.54 18.39
CA PHE A 561 -5.96 -1.41 17.32
C PHE A 561 -5.31 -2.68 17.86
N LEU A 562 -5.52 -3.81 17.16
CA LEU A 562 -4.82 -5.06 17.39
C LEU A 562 -4.58 -5.83 16.08
N ASP A 563 -3.37 -6.36 15.89
CA ASP A 563 -3.09 -7.40 14.91
C ASP A 563 -3.67 -8.75 15.38
N VAL A 564 -4.70 -9.21 14.68
CA VAL A 564 -5.41 -10.48 14.94
C VAL A 564 -5.09 -11.56 13.90
N THR A 565 -4.03 -11.38 13.10
CA THR A 565 -3.66 -12.27 11.99
C THR A 565 -3.62 -13.74 12.40
N LYS A 566 -2.97 -14.06 13.53
CA LYS A 566 -2.86 -15.45 14.00
C LYS A 566 -4.23 -16.04 14.39
N LEU A 567 -5.14 -15.24 14.93
CA LEU A 567 -6.50 -15.70 15.27
C LEU A 567 -7.29 -16.00 13.99
N VAL A 568 -7.23 -15.09 13.02
CA VAL A 568 -7.92 -15.27 11.74
C VAL A 568 -7.39 -16.49 11.01
N ARG A 569 -6.06 -16.68 10.94
CA ARG A 569 -5.46 -17.86 10.29
C ARG A 569 -5.80 -19.18 10.99
N GLU A 570 -5.92 -19.20 12.31
CA GLU A 570 -6.21 -20.42 13.06
C GLU A 570 -7.71 -20.81 13.00
N TYR A 571 -8.61 -19.83 13.01
CA TYR A 571 -10.03 -20.08 13.25
C TYR A 571 -10.97 -19.76 12.08
N SER A 572 -10.47 -19.23 10.94
CA SER A 572 -11.30 -19.02 9.74
C SER A 572 -11.53 -20.32 8.97
N GLU A 573 -12.46 -20.30 8.01
CA GLU A 573 -12.70 -21.42 7.10
C GLU A 573 -11.43 -21.80 6.31
N GLU A 574 -11.14 -23.11 6.29
CA GLU A 574 -10.12 -23.70 5.42
C GLU A 574 -10.62 -23.76 3.98
N GLY A 575 -9.81 -23.23 3.07
CA GLY A 575 -10.00 -23.24 1.64
C GLY A 575 -9.39 -24.46 0.96
N ASP A 576 -9.10 -24.32 -0.33
CA ASP A 576 -8.33 -25.29 -1.08
C ASP A 576 -6.94 -25.48 -0.43
N HIS A 577 -6.47 -26.72 -0.38
CA HIS A 577 -5.19 -27.08 0.24
C HIS A 577 -5.04 -26.71 1.73
N GLU A 578 -6.15 -26.63 2.47
CA GLU A 578 -6.15 -26.33 3.92
C GLU A 578 -5.60 -24.92 4.23
N GLN A 579 -5.65 -24.00 3.27
CA GLN A 579 -5.23 -22.60 3.48
C GLN A 579 -6.30 -21.80 4.22
N PRO A 580 -5.94 -20.93 5.17
CA PRO A 580 -6.92 -20.10 5.86
C PRO A 580 -7.41 -18.98 4.96
N THR A 581 -8.69 -19.01 4.61
CA THR A 581 -9.28 -18.03 3.67
C THR A 581 -9.63 -16.71 4.34
N GLY A 582 -9.86 -16.70 5.65
CA GLY A 582 -10.41 -15.54 6.36
C GLY A 582 -11.94 -15.41 6.25
N ASN A 583 -12.63 -16.32 5.55
CA ASN A 583 -14.10 -16.38 5.61
C ASN A 583 -14.53 -16.90 7.00
N ALA A 584 -15.44 -16.19 7.65
CA ALA A 584 -16.03 -16.51 8.96
C ALA A 584 -17.13 -15.50 9.33
N ASP A 585 -17.90 -15.80 10.38
CA ASP A 585 -18.68 -14.81 11.13
C ASP A 585 -17.81 -14.14 12.20
N TYR A 586 -17.63 -12.82 12.12
CA TYR A 586 -16.84 -12.04 13.07
C TYR A 586 -17.75 -11.26 14.01
N THR A 587 -17.58 -11.45 15.32
CA THR A 587 -18.33 -10.72 16.36
C THR A 587 -17.38 -9.97 17.26
N VAL A 588 -17.64 -8.67 17.46
CA VAL A 588 -16.96 -7.84 18.46
C VAL A 588 -17.97 -7.35 19.48
N GLY A 589 -17.57 -7.31 20.74
CA GLY A 589 -18.43 -6.83 21.82
C GLY A 589 -17.68 -6.35 23.04
N SER A 590 -18.45 -5.92 24.05
CA SER A 590 -17.95 -5.31 25.29
C SER A 590 -17.11 -4.05 25.06
N VAL A 591 -17.38 -3.31 23.98
CA VAL A 591 -16.82 -1.97 23.76
C VAL A 591 -17.51 -0.99 24.71
N SER A 592 -16.71 -0.16 25.38
CA SER A 592 -17.19 0.86 26.31
C SER A 592 -17.39 2.19 25.58
N ALA A 593 -18.57 2.79 25.72
CA ALA A 593 -18.90 4.11 25.21
C ALA A 593 -20.11 4.67 25.97
N ASP A 594 -20.27 6.00 25.96
CA ASP A 594 -21.48 6.67 26.41
C ASP A 594 -22.51 6.76 25.28
N THR A 595 -23.78 6.95 25.65
CA THR A 595 -24.90 7.15 24.71
C THR A 595 -25.63 8.46 25.01
N GLY A 596 -26.54 8.86 24.13
CA GLY A 596 -27.55 9.89 24.42
C GLY A 596 -27.34 11.25 23.76
N GLU A 597 -26.26 11.42 23.00
CA GLU A 597 -26.07 12.52 22.05
C GLU A 597 -26.22 12.03 20.60
N TYR A 598 -26.50 12.95 19.67
CA TYR A 598 -26.71 12.60 18.25
C TYR A 598 -25.43 12.01 17.63
N TRP A 599 -24.27 12.56 17.98
CA TRP A 599 -22.96 12.08 17.53
C TRP A 599 -22.35 10.96 18.40
N SER A 600 -23.13 10.35 19.30
CA SER A 600 -22.62 9.22 20.10
C SER A 600 -22.38 8.02 19.18
N TYR A 601 -21.20 7.42 19.22
CA TYR A 601 -20.92 6.23 18.42
C TYR A 601 -20.09 5.20 19.20
N ALA A 602 -20.20 3.96 18.74
CA ALA A 602 -19.27 2.88 19.02
C ALA A 602 -19.35 1.88 17.87
N GLY A 603 -18.21 1.36 17.45
CA GLY A 603 -18.15 0.43 16.34
C GLY A 603 -16.78 -0.21 16.19
N TRP A 604 -16.68 -1.10 15.23
CA TRP A 604 -15.46 -1.85 14.95
C TRP A 604 -15.31 -2.13 13.47
N SER A 605 -14.07 -2.36 13.05
CA SER A 605 -13.75 -2.80 11.71
C SER A 605 -12.60 -3.81 11.71
N LEU A 606 -12.70 -4.82 10.85
CA LEU A 606 -11.69 -5.82 10.59
C LEU A 606 -11.22 -5.70 9.14
N ILE A 607 -9.91 -5.52 8.96
CA ILE A 607 -9.23 -5.55 7.67
C ILE A 607 -8.59 -6.93 7.53
N ILE A 608 -8.94 -7.70 6.51
CA ILE A 608 -8.32 -8.98 6.16
C ILE A 608 -7.56 -8.79 4.84
N VAL A 609 -6.24 -8.91 4.88
CA VAL A 609 -5.37 -8.88 3.70
C VAL A 609 -5.02 -10.31 3.34
N TYR A 610 -5.21 -10.68 2.08
CA TYR A 610 -5.02 -12.05 1.59
C TYR A 610 -4.33 -12.05 0.23
N TYR A 611 -3.68 -13.18 -0.07
CA TYR A 611 -3.21 -13.49 -1.41
C TYR A 611 -4.18 -14.47 -2.05
N SER A 612 -4.61 -14.23 -3.29
CA SER A 612 -5.29 -15.24 -4.10
C SER A 612 -4.75 -15.23 -5.52
N PRO A 613 -4.57 -16.41 -6.15
CA PRO A 613 -4.21 -16.51 -7.56
C PRO A 613 -5.30 -16.00 -8.52
N GLU A 614 -6.54 -15.84 -8.04
CA GLU A 614 -7.67 -15.33 -8.83
C GLU A 614 -7.77 -13.81 -8.81
N THR A 615 -7.17 -13.17 -7.81
CA THR A 615 -7.13 -11.72 -7.69
C THR A 615 -5.87 -11.17 -8.35
N ALA A 616 -5.97 -10.01 -9.00
CA ALA A 616 -4.77 -9.24 -9.25
C ALA A 616 -4.22 -8.82 -7.88
N GLY A 617 -2.95 -9.12 -7.56
CA GLY A 617 -2.38 -8.67 -6.29
C GLY A 617 -2.47 -7.15 -6.20
N HIS A 618 -2.68 -6.59 -5.02
CA HIS A 618 -2.67 -5.14 -4.78
C HIS A 618 -1.56 -4.76 -3.80
N GLN A 619 -1.27 -3.46 -3.75
CA GLN A 619 -0.55 -2.82 -2.67
C GLN A 619 -1.51 -1.94 -1.89
N LEU A 620 -1.48 -2.08 -0.57
CA LEU A 620 -2.33 -1.36 0.34
C LEU A 620 -1.51 -0.37 1.16
N TYR A 621 -1.98 0.86 1.19
CA TYR A 621 -1.41 1.95 1.98
C TYR A 621 -2.44 2.29 3.05
N LEU A 622 -2.10 1.99 4.31
CA LEU A 622 -2.94 2.21 5.48
C LEU A 622 -2.54 3.52 6.17
N TYR A 623 -3.49 4.43 6.28
CA TYR A 623 -3.37 5.70 6.99
C TYR A 623 -4.33 5.67 8.17
N ASP A 624 -3.84 5.40 9.38
CA ASP A 624 -4.66 5.20 10.57
C ASP A 624 -4.48 6.30 11.63
N THR A 625 -4.21 7.53 11.17
CA THR A 625 -4.15 8.69 12.05
C THR A 625 -5.56 9.04 12.54
N PHE A 626 -5.77 8.91 13.85
CA PHE A 626 -7.06 9.17 14.47
C PHE A 626 -7.34 10.68 14.57
N ALA A 627 -8.40 11.14 13.90
CA ALA A 627 -8.72 12.57 13.77
C ALA A 627 -10.22 12.84 13.99
N PHE A 628 -10.57 14.07 14.38
CA PHE A 628 -11.94 14.49 14.67
C PHE A 628 -12.33 15.63 13.75
N SER A 629 -13.52 15.52 13.15
CA SER A 629 -14.14 16.56 12.35
C SER A 629 -15.24 17.25 13.16
N GLY A 630 -15.07 18.54 13.44
CA GLY A 630 -15.95 19.39 14.25
C GLY A 630 -17.10 20.07 13.49
N GLY A 631 -17.28 19.73 12.22
CA GLY A 631 -18.28 20.29 11.34
C GLY A 631 -17.88 21.63 10.72
N ASN A 632 -18.34 21.84 9.49
CA ASN A 632 -18.09 22.97 8.59
C ASN A 632 -16.61 23.16 8.27
N GLU A 633 -15.86 22.06 8.26
CA GLU A 633 -14.44 22.02 7.95
C GLU A 633 -14.13 20.93 6.92
N ASP A 634 -12.92 20.99 6.38
CA ASP A 634 -12.31 19.93 5.59
C ASP A 634 -11.17 19.37 6.44
N LEU A 635 -11.37 18.15 6.92
CA LEU A 635 -10.54 17.55 7.96
C LEU A 635 -9.07 17.49 7.51
N ASP A 636 -8.20 18.19 8.24
CA ASP A 636 -6.74 18.05 8.16
C ASP A 636 -6.32 16.75 8.87
N PHE A 637 -6.25 15.65 8.11
CA PHE A 637 -5.96 14.32 8.68
C PHE A 637 -4.48 13.93 8.62
N ASP A 638 -3.67 14.64 7.84
CA ASP A 638 -2.21 14.47 7.79
C ASP A 638 -1.45 15.48 8.67
N PHE A 639 -2.18 16.41 9.31
CA PHE A 639 -1.70 17.38 10.30
C PHE A 639 -0.63 18.32 9.74
N ASP A 640 -0.73 18.66 8.45
CA ASP A 640 0.18 19.59 7.78
C ASP A 640 -0.23 21.07 7.96
N GLY A 641 -1.42 21.30 8.50
CA GLY A 641 -2.00 22.62 8.76
C GLY A 641 -2.85 23.16 7.61
N GLU A 642 -3.00 22.42 6.51
CA GLU A 642 -3.87 22.74 5.39
C GLU A 642 -5.11 21.82 5.39
N PRO A 643 -6.29 22.30 4.96
CA PRO A 643 -7.49 21.46 4.93
C PRO A 643 -7.38 20.28 3.95
N GLY A 644 -7.77 19.09 4.40
CA GLY A 644 -7.67 17.84 3.65
C GLY A 644 -6.41 17.04 3.99
N GLY A 645 -5.78 16.42 2.99
CA GLY A 645 -4.49 15.77 3.18
C GLY A 645 -3.94 15.16 1.90
N THR A 646 -2.61 15.10 1.84
CA THR A 646 -1.87 14.53 0.71
C THR A 646 -1.47 13.10 1.04
N ILE A 647 -2.08 12.13 0.36
CA ILE A 647 -1.60 10.75 0.40
C ILE A 647 -0.43 10.60 -0.57
N THR A 648 0.67 10.00 -0.10
CA THR A 648 1.97 9.92 -0.79
C THR A 648 2.52 8.49 -0.75
N ASP A 649 3.73 8.30 -1.27
CA ASP A 649 4.50 7.04 -1.20
C ASP A 649 3.87 5.83 -1.92
N PHE A 650 2.96 6.05 -2.86
CA PHE A 650 2.45 4.99 -3.73
C PHE A 650 2.99 5.09 -5.16
N LEU A 651 2.73 4.08 -5.99
CA LEU A 651 2.99 4.12 -7.43
C LEU A 651 1.79 3.55 -8.17
N VAL A 652 1.17 4.37 -9.03
CA VAL A 652 0.08 3.91 -9.90
C VAL A 652 0.65 3.13 -11.07
N PRO A 653 0.26 1.85 -11.28
CA PRO A 653 0.80 1.02 -12.35
C PRO A 653 0.21 1.38 -13.72
N GLU A 654 0.77 0.85 -14.80
CA GLU A 654 0.16 0.96 -16.14
C GLU A 654 -1.19 0.23 -16.23
N PRO A 655 -2.26 0.82 -16.79
CA PRO A 655 -3.56 0.15 -16.91
C PRO A 655 -3.47 -1.12 -17.77
N ILE A 656 -4.07 -2.22 -17.32
CA ILE A 656 -4.11 -3.47 -18.09
C ILE A 656 -5.44 -3.63 -18.85
N PRO A 657 -5.47 -4.32 -20.02
CA PRO A 657 -6.70 -4.54 -20.76
C PRO A 657 -7.79 -5.23 -19.92
N GLY A 658 -8.92 -4.55 -19.74
CA GLY A 658 -10.09 -5.05 -18.99
C GLY A 658 -10.17 -4.57 -17.53
N GLU A 659 -9.10 -3.95 -17.01
CA GLU A 659 -9.13 -3.29 -15.71
C GLU A 659 -9.97 -2.01 -15.78
N THR A 660 -10.90 -1.86 -14.84
CA THR A 660 -11.82 -0.71 -14.79
C THR A 660 -11.40 0.30 -13.72
N ASN A 661 -10.97 -0.20 -12.56
CA ASN A 661 -10.59 0.61 -11.41
C ASN A 661 -9.07 0.78 -11.38
N ALA A 662 -8.61 2.02 -11.28
CA ALA A 662 -7.22 2.35 -11.02
C ALA A 662 -6.87 2.12 -9.54
N ALA A 663 -7.78 2.49 -8.64
CA ALA A 663 -7.61 2.34 -7.21
C ALA A 663 -8.93 2.00 -6.49
N ARG A 664 -8.81 1.45 -5.29
CA ARG A 664 -9.88 1.28 -4.30
C ARG A 664 -9.49 2.02 -3.03
N LEU A 665 -10.44 2.72 -2.43
CA LEU A 665 -10.23 3.49 -1.21
C LEU A 665 -11.25 3.04 -0.17
N THR A 666 -10.84 2.53 0.99
CA THR A 666 -11.76 2.18 2.08
C THR A 666 -11.54 3.11 3.26
N VAL A 667 -12.61 3.67 3.83
CA VAL A 667 -12.54 4.60 4.97
C VAL A 667 -13.36 4.02 6.12
N PHE A 668 -12.83 4.11 7.34
CA PHE A 668 -13.58 3.86 8.56
C PHE A 668 -13.81 5.17 9.32
N VAL A 669 -15.09 5.58 9.38
CA VAL A 669 -15.55 6.77 10.09
C VAL A 669 -16.43 6.36 11.27
N GLY A 670 -16.13 6.95 12.42
CA GLY A 670 -16.90 6.82 13.64
C GLY A 670 -17.91 7.94 13.75
N GLU A 671 -19.18 7.56 13.87
CA GLU A 671 -20.37 8.42 13.71
C GLU A 671 -20.75 8.59 12.23
N GLY A 672 -22.03 8.30 11.94
CA GLY A 672 -22.62 8.44 10.62
C GLY A 672 -24.14 8.49 10.74
N ASP A 673 -24.76 9.43 10.02
CA ASP A 673 -26.18 9.74 10.11
C ASP A 673 -26.85 10.09 8.77
N GLU A 674 -28.17 9.88 8.67
CA GLU A 674 -28.94 10.30 7.48
C GLU A 674 -29.48 11.73 7.60
N GLN A 675 -29.24 12.41 8.72
CA GLN A 675 -29.88 13.68 9.07
C GLN A 675 -29.22 14.86 8.38
N TYR A 676 -27.88 14.88 8.38
CA TYR A 676 -27.11 15.96 7.78
C TYR A 676 -26.62 15.59 6.37
N SER A 677 -26.20 16.61 5.64
CA SER A 677 -25.63 16.45 4.30
C SER A 677 -24.55 17.51 4.14
N GLY A 678 -23.71 17.32 3.12
CA GLY A 678 -22.48 18.10 2.96
C GLY A 678 -21.23 17.29 3.25
N ASP A 679 -21.38 15.99 3.50
CA ASP A 679 -20.29 15.08 3.79
C ASP A 679 -19.81 14.41 2.52
N TYR A 680 -18.54 14.66 2.18
CA TYR A 680 -17.94 14.21 0.93
C TYR A 680 -16.60 13.54 1.21
N LEU A 681 -16.32 12.51 0.43
CA LEU A 681 -14.97 12.04 0.18
C LEU A 681 -14.57 12.54 -1.21
N LYS A 682 -13.57 13.42 -1.30
CA LYS A 682 -13.10 13.96 -2.57
C LYS A 682 -11.70 13.44 -2.87
N PHE A 683 -11.53 12.87 -4.05
CA PHE A 683 -10.25 12.40 -4.56
C PHE A 683 -9.83 13.27 -5.73
N ASN A 684 -8.68 13.95 -5.62
CA ASN A 684 -8.21 14.94 -6.59
C ASN A 684 -9.30 15.95 -6.97
N GLY A 685 -10.00 16.46 -5.96
CA GLY A 685 -11.09 17.44 -6.10
C GLY A 685 -12.44 16.89 -6.60
N THR A 686 -12.56 15.58 -6.83
CA THR A 686 -13.79 14.94 -7.32
C THR A 686 -14.48 14.13 -6.22
N ASN A 687 -15.76 14.43 -5.97
CA ASN A 687 -16.58 13.69 -5.01
C ASN A 687 -16.74 12.23 -5.46
N LEU A 688 -16.40 11.31 -4.57
CA LEU A 688 -16.65 9.89 -4.73
C LEU A 688 -18.02 9.50 -4.15
N SER A 689 -18.53 8.35 -4.56
CA SER A 689 -19.79 7.77 -4.06
C SER A 689 -19.50 6.46 -3.35
N ASP A 690 -20.15 6.26 -2.22
CA ASP A 690 -20.25 4.99 -1.46
C ASP A 690 -21.26 4.01 -2.09
N GLY A 691 -21.98 4.43 -3.14
CA GLY A 691 -23.08 3.68 -3.77
C GLY A 691 -24.49 4.04 -3.28
N PHE A 692 -24.60 4.77 -2.17
CA PHE A 692 -25.87 5.28 -1.61
C PHE A 692 -26.05 6.78 -1.89
N SER A 693 -24.96 7.54 -1.76
CA SER A 693 -24.93 9.00 -1.83
C SER A 693 -23.64 9.53 -2.45
N THR A 694 -23.65 10.81 -2.79
CA THR A 694 -22.47 11.60 -3.20
C THR A 694 -22.37 12.91 -2.45
N SER A 695 -23.29 13.16 -1.50
CA SER A 695 -23.40 14.41 -0.74
C SER A 695 -23.70 14.19 0.73
N ASN A 696 -23.65 12.94 1.16
CA ASN A 696 -23.62 12.50 2.54
C ASN A 696 -23.08 11.06 2.48
N VAL A 697 -21.76 10.93 2.40
CA VAL A 697 -21.08 9.62 2.35
C VAL A 697 -20.81 9.03 3.73
N TRP A 698 -21.05 9.80 4.81
CA TRP A 698 -20.95 9.36 6.21
C TRP A 698 -22.36 9.16 6.77
N ASN A 699 -23.12 8.29 6.12
CA ASN A 699 -24.55 8.13 6.39
C ASN A 699 -24.86 7.05 7.44
N GLY A 700 -23.82 6.46 8.02
CA GLY A 700 -23.92 5.34 8.94
C GLY A 700 -24.40 4.05 8.27
N GLN A 701 -24.34 3.95 6.93
CA GLN A 701 -24.81 2.80 6.15
C GLN A 701 -23.71 2.26 5.24
N SER A 702 -23.01 1.23 5.69
CA SER A 702 -22.07 0.52 4.81
C SER A 702 -22.57 -0.83 4.36
N ILE A 703 -22.14 -1.22 3.16
CA ILE A 703 -22.53 -2.49 2.55
C ILE A 703 -22.07 -3.67 3.42
N GLY A 704 -23.04 -4.49 3.86
CA GLY A 704 -22.78 -5.72 4.59
C GLY A 704 -22.83 -5.59 6.12
N MET A 705 -23.08 -4.39 6.65
CA MET A 705 -23.34 -4.17 8.07
C MET A 705 -24.76 -4.60 8.46
N SER A 706 -24.93 -5.04 9.71
CA SER A 706 -26.25 -5.39 10.25
C SER A 706 -26.87 -4.27 11.10
N GLU A 707 -26.05 -3.34 11.57
CA GLU A 707 -26.46 -2.21 12.41
C GLU A 707 -25.87 -0.92 11.82
N ASP A 708 -26.70 0.13 11.74
CA ASP A 708 -26.29 1.43 11.24
C ASP A 708 -25.52 2.22 12.32
N GLY A 709 -24.67 3.18 11.92
CA GLY A 709 -24.11 4.21 12.82
C GLY A 709 -22.60 4.37 12.87
N VAL A 710 -21.90 3.62 12.04
CA VAL A 710 -20.52 3.91 11.63
C VAL A 710 -20.41 3.59 10.14
N ASP A 711 -19.40 4.14 9.47
CA ASP A 711 -19.19 3.92 8.04
C ASP A 711 -17.86 3.18 7.82
N VAL A 712 -17.91 1.99 7.21
CA VAL A 712 -16.77 1.23 6.67
C VAL A 712 -16.97 1.10 5.16
N ASP A 713 -16.86 2.23 4.46
CA ASP A 713 -17.21 2.33 3.06
C ASP A 713 -16.04 2.23 2.11
N THR A 714 -16.32 1.70 0.92
CA THR A 714 -15.30 1.45 -0.11
C THR A 714 -15.67 2.14 -1.42
N PHE A 715 -14.80 3.03 -1.83
CA PHE A 715 -14.91 3.89 -2.99
C PHE A 715 -13.96 3.42 -4.09
N TYR A 716 -14.32 3.72 -5.35
CA TYR A 716 -13.55 3.29 -6.52
C TYR A 716 -13.13 4.47 -7.37
N VAL A 717 -11.84 4.52 -7.71
CA VAL A 717 -11.29 5.46 -8.69
C VAL A 717 -11.10 4.72 -9.99
N THR A 718 -11.81 5.11 -11.05
CA THR A 718 -11.74 4.42 -12.35
C THR A 718 -10.67 5.01 -13.26
N TRP A 719 -10.06 4.21 -14.14
CA TRP A 719 -9.18 4.73 -15.18
C TRP A 719 -9.88 5.77 -16.07
N ALA A 720 -11.17 5.56 -16.34
CA ALA A 720 -11.99 6.46 -17.14
C ALA A 720 -12.24 7.82 -16.49
N SER A 721 -12.06 7.94 -15.16
CA SER A 721 -12.21 9.21 -14.44
C SER A 721 -11.06 10.18 -14.73
N GLY A 722 -9.88 9.67 -15.11
CA GLY A 722 -8.67 10.48 -15.28
C GLY A 722 -8.15 11.11 -13.98
N LEU A 723 -8.63 10.66 -12.82
CA LEU A 723 -8.18 11.14 -11.51
C LEU A 723 -6.82 10.59 -11.10
N LEU A 724 -6.42 9.46 -11.70
CA LEU A 724 -5.09 8.88 -11.57
C LEU A 724 -4.56 8.53 -12.95
N THR A 725 -3.26 8.72 -13.13
CA THR A 725 -2.47 8.29 -14.29
C THR A 725 -1.34 7.37 -13.85
N SER A 726 -0.90 6.50 -14.77
CA SER A 726 0.29 5.67 -14.54
C SER A 726 1.49 6.55 -14.15
N GLY A 727 2.24 6.12 -13.15
CA GLY A 727 3.37 6.85 -12.60
C GLY A 727 3.03 7.88 -11.52
N ASP A 728 1.75 8.15 -11.24
CA ASP A 728 1.38 9.02 -10.12
C ASP A 728 1.89 8.43 -8.80
N THR A 729 2.48 9.30 -7.96
CA THR A 729 3.00 8.92 -6.64
C THR A 729 2.34 9.62 -5.46
N THR A 730 1.41 10.53 -5.76
CA THR A 730 0.71 11.35 -4.77
C THR A 730 -0.73 11.60 -5.22
N ALA A 731 -1.66 11.74 -4.30
CA ALA A 731 -3.01 12.23 -4.57
C ALA A 731 -3.51 13.10 -3.42
N GLN A 732 -4.41 14.02 -3.76
CA GLN A 732 -5.09 14.86 -2.78
C GLN A 732 -6.40 14.22 -2.36
N LEU A 733 -6.61 14.15 -1.04
CA LEU A 733 -7.82 13.67 -0.43
C LEU A 733 -8.43 14.78 0.43
N ASN A 734 -9.68 15.12 0.16
CA ASN A 734 -10.42 16.08 0.99
C ASN A 734 -11.63 15.37 1.60
N LEU A 735 -11.89 15.66 2.87
CA LEU A 735 -12.96 15.10 3.67
C LEU A 735 -13.87 16.23 4.22
N PRO A 736 -14.43 17.10 3.37
CA PRO A 736 -15.26 18.19 3.85
C PRO A 736 -16.59 17.67 4.40
N THR A 737 -17.00 18.29 5.49
CA THR A 737 -18.27 18.00 6.16
C THR A 737 -19.12 19.26 6.28
N GLY A 738 -20.44 19.05 6.31
CA GLY A 738 -21.41 20.09 6.61
C GLY A 738 -21.49 20.34 8.11
N THR A 739 -22.69 20.32 8.68
CA THR A 739 -22.88 20.51 10.15
C THR A 739 -22.42 19.31 10.99
N ASP A 740 -22.07 18.21 10.33
CA ASP A 740 -21.88 16.92 10.97
C ASP A 740 -20.57 16.81 11.75
N ASN A 741 -20.50 15.86 12.69
CA ASN A 741 -19.33 15.69 13.56
C ASN A 741 -18.99 14.21 13.69
N TRP A 742 -17.86 13.82 13.13
CA TRP A 742 -17.45 12.42 13.04
C TRP A 742 -15.95 12.28 13.30
N ASN A 743 -15.49 11.05 13.44
CA ASN A 743 -14.09 10.74 13.74
C ASN A 743 -13.54 9.86 12.62
N LEU A 744 -12.38 10.22 12.07
CA LEU A 744 -11.65 9.36 11.15
C LEU A 744 -10.84 8.33 11.94
N ILE A 745 -11.07 7.04 11.71
CA ILE A 745 -10.26 5.97 12.33
C ILE A 745 -9.13 5.55 11.38
N TYR A 746 -9.45 5.23 10.12
CA TYR A 746 -8.43 4.90 9.13
C TYR A 746 -8.90 5.13 7.69
N ILE A 747 -7.93 5.15 6.77
CA ILE A 747 -8.08 5.13 5.32
C ILE A 747 -7.15 4.05 4.74
N ILE A 748 -7.64 3.27 3.77
CA ILE A 748 -6.86 2.29 3.00
C ILE A 748 -6.91 2.70 1.54
N LEU A 749 -5.79 3.09 0.95
CA LEU A 749 -5.64 3.18 -0.50
C LEU A 749 -5.10 1.85 -1.02
N SER A 750 -5.73 1.29 -2.04
CA SER A 750 -5.31 0.05 -2.68
C SER A 750 -5.16 0.24 -4.18
N LEU A 751 -3.98 -0.09 -4.66
CA LEU A 751 -3.59 0.01 -6.07
C LEU A 751 -3.22 -1.38 -6.56
N ARG A 752 -3.54 -1.70 -7.82
CA ARG A 752 -3.10 -2.98 -8.38
C ARG A 752 -1.59 -3.03 -8.33
N SER A 753 -1.05 -4.17 -7.93
CA SER A 753 0.37 -4.42 -8.08
C SER A 753 0.74 -4.68 -9.53
N GLU A 754 1.89 -4.22 -10.02
CA GLU A 754 2.46 -4.68 -11.30
C GLU A 754 2.87 -6.15 -11.24
N THR A 755 1.94 -7.06 -10.94
CA THR A 755 2.13 -8.47 -11.22
C THR A 755 1.89 -8.68 -12.70
N HIS A 756 2.91 -8.47 -13.52
CA HIS A 756 3.00 -9.29 -14.72
C HIS A 756 3.26 -10.72 -14.27
N THR A 757 2.26 -11.57 -14.48
CA THR A 757 2.36 -13.01 -14.21
C THR A 757 3.58 -13.55 -14.95
N GLY A 758 4.47 -14.19 -14.20
CA GLY A 758 5.66 -14.87 -14.67
C GLY A 758 5.36 -15.86 -15.79
N GLY A 759 5.34 -15.41 -17.03
CA GLY A 759 5.40 -16.32 -18.17
C GLY A 759 6.75 -17.02 -18.18
N THR A 760 6.82 -18.23 -18.73
CA THR A 760 8.12 -18.78 -19.13
C THR A 760 8.72 -17.81 -20.13
N THR A 761 9.84 -17.18 -19.79
CA THR A 761 10.49 -16.25 -20.72
C THR A 761 11.14 -17.03 -21.86
N HIS A 762 11.65 -18.25 -21.61
CA HIS A 762 12.19 -19.14 -22.64
C HIS A 762 12.53 -20.57 -22.13
N TYR A 763 12.62 -21.54 -23.07
CA TYR A 763 13.04 -22.94 -22.85
C TYR A 763 14.34 -23.26 -23.61
N PHE A 764 15.29 -23.91 -22.93
CA PHE A 764 16.45 -24.55 -23.52
C PHE A 764 16.44 -26.05 -23.20
N ILE A 765 16.20 -26.89 -24.22
CA ILE A 765 16.26 -28.36 -24.06
C ILE A 765 17.70 -28.81 -24.27
N ARG A 766 18.30 -29.44 -23.24
CA ARG A 766 19.63 -30.03 -23.32
C ARG A 766 19.52 -31.56 -23.33
N SER A 767 19.78 -32.15 -24.49
CA SER A 767 19.97 -33.60 -24.62
C SER A 767 21.44 -33.91 -24.40
N SER A 768 21.79 -34.55 -23.27
CA SER A 768 23.11 -35.16 -23.08
C SER A 768 23.30 -36.43 -23.90
#